data_AF-A0A1Y1UQ74-F1
#
_entry.id   AF-A0A1Y1UQ74-F1
#
_cell.length_a   1.000
_cell.length_b   1.000
_cell.length_c   1.000
_cell.angle_alpha   90.00
_cell.angle_beta   90.00
_cell.angle_gamma   90.00
#
_symmetry.space_group_name_H-M   'P 1'
#
loop_
_entity.id
_entity.type
_entity.pdbx_description
1 polymer ?
#
loop_
_entity_poly.entity_id
_entity_poly.type
_entity_poly.pdbx_seq_one_letter_code
_entity_poly.pdbx_strand_id
1 'polypeptide(L)'
;MLSATLGLLALGIRCARAASNVIDLSGDGWTLTSPGNDSIHVPATVPSQNYMPLQAAGIVLDPTYGYQENEQAWVRYSNWTYTSPAITGLNMSSGIKTQLVFEGLDTYTTITFCDQFIGTTANQYRQFIFDVSSVVQGCSANDTRLSINFGPAQNITHEISDSSKFPSAGDANFADGCNDLPGNEFACKAWARKEQSDFGWDWSPHLIPAGPWRNISIVQLDQDAMYINNAAIDIFRQGQMNNLPPDQSQPWIFNASLDVVGPLAQGSGLQLDLSDASGNTIFSGALGNITSNNMTITGHTAIDDSKVDLWWPNGMGTQTLYTAKVTITSPSDSNSSDDDASSGNPGVHASVTKQVGFRTIILNLQPISDQDIALGIRPGSNWHFEINGETFYAKGANLVPIDVLWARVNSSTVQHLFEIAQDAHFNMFRVWSSGAYLDDSIYDLADQMGILLWSEFEFTDAEYPASPEWEAVYEAEAYYNVRRINHHPSLALWAGGNELESIQLAYFFNATNPGSITLDYQETFERNLIKCVYANTRSISYIPSSTYNGYLSLNFSSDRPQLPRYKNSSGPEYLYSDTDFYGDGLQAFNLSYLPVGRFADEFGFISMPGIESWDNTGPNITSFDDPIVVYHNRHSGAAFGQTATPEEQSILGIAQMTSAVDAFYPAPEISDARANFSAWIWSSEVFQADYYVTEIAFYRRGSGGPERQLGSLYWQFNDVWVAPTWSSVASNLKAKVMQYAVKDIYKPVIVRPYYNVDDDTLEVWVTSDQFTAVEGVVTYEWFTWAGDAVNISLNQAGSNMSAGTATSTSSSTSVTVTPSTSSIGGGSVASSSSASGMVSASLQRRANVSGTSVAAGSTSVVSSASIAVTSALVCATGNSSGITPGSMTATISASASGSPISNSTSSTNGTVSTVNVRVEPVNSTMVLNWSDVVKTLKTQANVSDAIMRLSVDAGNGMTHTSWYHPAYLVNSALQDPGLTLTQGSDGSFTVTATKAIAAWVTLDYSAHQVQGFWSENAFWLQKGESKTIQLNVWNDWTGDGSWKNGITVRSMWDNVVNQEYAATLSS
;
A
#
# COMPACT_ATOMS: atom_id res chain seq x y z
N MET A 1 -4.93 26.61 -71.77
CA MET A 1 -4.07 27.57 -71.05
C MET A 1 -5.01 28.57 -70.40
N LEU A 2 -5.44 28.28 -69.17
CA LEU A 2 -4.84 28.75 -67.90
C LEU A 2 -4.90 30.29 -67.81
N SER A 3 -5.78 30.86 -66.96
CA SER A 3 -5.69 30.99 -65.48
C SER A 3 -5.00 32.31 -65.09
N ALA A 4 -5.38 33.03 -64.02
CA ALA A 4 -6.46 32.83 -63.05
C ALA A 4 -6.92 34.18 -62.43
N THR A 5 -8.07 34.15 -61.77
CA THR A 5 -8.65 35.21 -60.95
C THR A 5 -7.83 35.46 -59.67
N LEU A 6 -7.59 36.72 -59.30
CA LEU A 6 -7.22 37.08 -57.91
C LEU A 6 -8.50 37.37 -57.12
N GLY A 7 -8.78 36.53 -56.12
CA GLY A 7 -9.64 36.89 -54.99
C GLY A 7 -8.78 37.00 -53.74
N LEU A 8 -8.83 38.13 -53.03
CA LEU A 8 -8.21 38.22 -51.71
C LEU A 8 -9.03 37.41 -50.71
N LEU A 9 -8.48 36.29 -50.22
CA LEU A 9 -8.88 35.74 -48.94
C LEU A 9 -8.08 36.45 -47.85
N ALA A 10 -8.77 37.23 -47.03
CA ALA A 10 -8.21 37.65 -45.74
C ALA A 10 -8.42 36.50 -44.74
N LEU A 11 -7.41 35.66 -44.54
CA LEU A 11 -7.35 34.80 -43.36
C LEU A 11 -7.08 35.69 -42.15
N GLY A 12 -8.13 36.11 -41.46
CA GLY A 12 -8.00 36.66 -40.11
C GLY A 12 -7.68 35.52 -39.15
N ILE A 13 -6.45 35.49 -38.63
CA ILE A 13 -6.10 34.64 -37.49
C ILE A 13 -6.92 35.15 -36.29
N ARG A 14 -8.00 34.44 -35.97
CA ARG A 14 -8.82 34.74 -34.80
C ARG A 14 -8.18 34.07 -33.59
N CYS A 15 -7.72 34.88 -32.64
CA CYS A 15 -7.21 34.37 -31.38
C CYS A 15 -8.36 33.78 -30.56
N ALA A 16 -8.29 32.48 -30.31
CA ALA A 16 -9.14 31.82 -29.34
C ALA A 16 -8.95 32.43 -27.93
N ARG A 17 -10.05 32.61 -27.21
CA ARG A 17 -10.12 33.24 -25.89
C ARG A 17 -10.56 32.20 -24.85
N ALA A 18 -10.03 32.31 -23.64
CA ALA A 18 -10.39 31.48 -22.48
C ALA A 18 -11.82 31.75 -21.92
N ALA A 19 -12.79 32.07 -22.77
CA ALA A 19 -14.19 32.32 -22.40
C ALA A 19 -14.97 30.99 -22.35
N SER A 20 -14.57 30.10 -21.44
CA SER A 20 -15.42 28.96 -21.04
C SER A 20 -16.39 29.41 -19.94
N ASN A 21 -17.66 29.05 -20.09
CA ASN A 21 -18.65 29.14 -19.01
C ASN A 21 -18.78 27.74 -18.39
N VAL A 22 -18.20 27.56 -17.20
CA VAL A 22 -18.30 26.31 -16.44
C VAL A 22 -19.39 26.47 -15.39
N ILE A 23 -20.40 25.62 -15.47
CA ILE A 23 -21.51 25.56 -14.51
C ILE A 23 -21.31 24.30 -13.68
N ASP A 24 -20.91 24.47 -12.41
CA ASP A 24 -20.89 23.37 -11.46
C ASP A 24 -22.34 22.93 -11.13
N LEU A 25 -22.59 21.63 -11.13
CA LEU A 25 -23.87 21.01 -10.77
C LEU A 25 -23.78 20.27 -9.43
N SER A 26 -22.65 20.34 -8.75
CA SER A 26 -22.42 19.77 -7.42
C SER A 26 -23.13 20.61 -6.34
N GLY A 27 -23.40 19.99 -5.19
CA GLY A 27 -24.16 20.54 -4.08
C GLY A 27 -25.64 20.16 -4.07
N ASP A 28 -26.42 20.90 -3.28
CA ASP A 28 -27.79 20.57 -2.92
C ASP A 28 -28.83 20.86 -4.02
N GLY A 29 -30.03 20.31 -3.83
CA GLY A 29 -31.20 20.58 -4.67
C GLY A 29 -31.48 19.51 -5.72
N TRP A 30 -30.64 18.47 -5.79
CA TRP A 30 -30.95 17.23 -6.48
C TRP A 30 -32.07 16.46 -5.77
N THR A 31 -32.65 15.50 -6.47
CA THR A 31 -33.67 14.59 -5.95
C THR A 31 -33.31 13.16 -6.31
N LEU A 32 -33.43 12.23 -5.35
CA LEU A 32 -33.36 10.80 -5.57
C LEU A 32 -34.77 10.20 -5.66
N THR A 33 -35.05 9.42 -6.71
CA THR A 33 -36.30 8.64 -6.84
C THR A 33 -36.07 7.14 -7.03
N SER A 34 -37.01 6.34 -6.55
CA SER A 34 -37.07 4.87 -6.71
C SER A 34 -37.53 4.45 -8.12
N PRO A 35 -37.36 3.17 -8.53
CA PRO A 35 -37.71 2.73 -9.87
C PRO A 35 -39.22 2.77 -10.15
N GLY A 36 -39.61 3.44 -11.24
CA GLY A 36 -40.84 3.16 -11.98
C GLY A 36 -42.18 3.56 -11.32
N ASN A 37 -42.19 4.14 -10.12
CA ASN A 37 -43.42 4.61 -9.47
C ASN A 37 -43.28 5.80 -8.50
N ASP A 38 -42.08 6.39 -8.38
CA ASP A 38 -41.76 7.50 -7.44
C ASP A 38 -42.22 7.25 -5.99
N SER A 39 -42.27 5.99 -5.54
CA SER A 39 -42.65 5.63 -4.16
C SER A 39 -41.74 6.25 -3.10
N ILE A 40 -40.50 6.52 -3.49
CA ILE A 40 -39.51 7.29 -2.76
C ILE A 40 -39.13 8.46 -3.64
N HIS A 41 -39.17 9.66 -3.08
CA HIS A 41 -38.78 10.91 -3.72
C HIS A 41 -38.20 11.84 -2.65
N VAL A 42 -36.88 11.84 -2.51
CA VAL A 42 -36.17 12.50 -1.39
C VAL A 42 -35.14 13.51 -1.89
N PRO A 43 -34.85 14.59 -1.13
CA PRO A 43 -33.74 15.48 -1.45
C PRO A 43 -32.41 14.73 -1.49
N ALA A 44 -31.55 15.14 -2.41
CA ALA A 44 -30.20 14.62 -2.56
C ALA A 44 -29.21 15.77 -2.82
N THR A 45 -27.92 15.43 -2.72
CA THR A 45 -26.80 16.30 -3.05
C THR A 45 -25.91 15.59 -4.08
N VAL A 46 -24.88 16.26 -4.59
CA VAL A 46 -23.85 15.67 -5.46
C VAL A 46 -22.48 16.23 -5.04
N PRO A 47 -21.44 15.43 -4.77
CA PRO A 47 -21.40 13.96 -4.83
C PRO A 47 -22.35 13.25 -3.85
N SER A 48 -22.84 12.07 -4.22
CA SER A 48 -23.73 11.25 -3.38
C SER A 48 -23.81 9.80 -3.87
N GLN A 49 -24.08 8.88 -2.95
CA GLN A 49 -24.49 7.50 -3.21
C GLN A 49 -25.83 7.23 -2.53
N ASN A 50 -26.67 6.41 -3.17
CA ASN A 50 -28.10 6.16 -2.84
C ASN A 50 -28.42 5.99 -1.35
N TYR A 51 -27.59 5.32 -0.56
CA TYR A 51 -27.78 5.19 0.88
C TYR A 51 -27.82 6.55 1.63
N MET A 52 -27.01 7.54 1.23
CA MET A 52 -26.91 8.84 1.92
C MET A 52 -28.22 9.65 1.96
N PRO A 53 -28.90 9.96 0.83
CA PRO A 53 -30.17 10.70 0.86
C PRO A 53 -31.33 9.87 1.43
N LEU A 54 -31.28 8.53 1.32
CA LEU A 54 -32.26 7.67 1.99
C LEU A 54 -32.12 7.74 3.52
N GLN A 55 -30.88 7.76 4.03
CA GLN A 55 -30.55 7.88 5.45
C GLN A 55 -30.93 9.28 5.96
N ALA A 56 -30.58 10.34 5.22
CA ALA A 56 -30.97 11.71 5.52
C ALA A 56 -32.50 11.92 5.54
N ALA A 57 -33.26 11.14 4.76
CA ALA A 57 -34.72 11.14 4.76
C ALA A 57 -35.35 10.22 5.84
N GLY A 58 -34.55 9.46 6.59
CA GLY A 58 -35.04 8.50 7.58
C GLY A 58 -35.76 7.29 6.98
N ILE A 59 -35.49 6.95 5.72
CA ILE A 59 -36.04 5.76 5.04
C ILE A 59 -35.19 4.52 5.34
N VAL A 60 -33.88 4.71 5.49
CA VAL A 60 -32.93 3.68 5.89
C VAL A 60 -32.16 4.12 7.13
N LEU A 61 -31.68 3.16 7.92
CA LEU A 61 -30.65 3.37 8.92
C LEU A 61 -29.25 3.36 8.27
N ASP A 62 -28.22 3.69 9.05
CA ASP A 62 -26.85 3.52 8.57
C ASP A 62 -26.60 2.06 8.16
N PRO A 63 -26.10 1.79 6.94
CA PRO A 63 -25.93 0.42 6.46
C PRO A 63 -24.89 -0.39 7.27
N THR A 64 -24.02 0.27 8.03
CA THR A 64 -23.00 -0.36 8.90
C THR A 64 -23.50 -0.69 10.32
N TYR A 65 -24.74 -0.32 10.66
CA TYR A 65 -25.32 -0.59 11.98
C TYR A 65 -25.89 -2.00 12.05
N GLY A 66 -25.36 -2.88 12.91
CA GLY A 66 -25.88 -4.23 13.13
C GLY A 66 -26.15 -4.99 11.81
N TYR A 67 -27.38 -5.50 11.63
CA TYR A 67 -27.77 -6.27 10.45
C TYR A 67 -28.24 -5.44 9.24
N GLN A 68 -28.07 -4.11 9.25
CA GLN A 68 -28.71 -3.21 8.28
C GLN A 68 -28.23 -3.39 6.83
N GLU A 69 -27.01 -3.88 6.62
CA GLU A 69 -26.50 -4.37 5.33
C GLU A 69 -27.45 -5.39 4.67
N ASN A 70 -28.04 -6.28 5.45
CA ASN A 70 -28.94 -7.33 4.95
C ASN A 70 -30.42 -6.95 5.10
N GLU A 71 -30.83 -6.28 6.18
CA GLU A 71 -32.21 -5.78 6.33
C GLU A 71 -32.57 -4.76 5.23
N GLN A 72 -31.57 -4.04 4.70
CA GLN A 72 -31.75 -2.98 3.69
C GLN A 72 -31.18 -3.37 2.32
N ALA A 73 -30.90 -4.65 2.08
CA ALA A 73 -30.37 -5.17 0.82
C ALA A 73 -31.23 -4.81 -0.42
N TRP A 74 -32.53 -4.52 -0.23
CA TRP A 74 -33.41 -4.01 -1.29
C TRP A 74 -32.88 -2.75 -1.99
N VAL A 75 -32.03 -1.96 -1.31
CA VAL A 75 -31.40 -0.76 -1.87
C VAL A 75 -30.41 -1.12 -2.99
N ARG A 76 -29.52 -2.11 -2.78
CA ARG A 76 -28.55 -2.56 -3.81
C ARG A 76 -29.18 -3.31 -4.99
N TYR A 77 -30.37 -3.89 -4.79
CA TYR A 77 -31.15 -4.56 -5.83
C TYR A 77 -32.11 -3.64 -6.62
N SER A 78 -32.11 -2.33 -6.34
CA SER A 78 -33.00 -1.34 -6.99
C SER A 78 -32.24 -0.38 -7.91
N ASN A 79 -32.87 0.06 -9.00
CA ASN A 79 -32.42 1.25 -9.71
C ASN A 79 -32.65 2.51 -8.85
N TRP A 80 -31.86 3.55 -9.10
CA TRP A 80 -31.96 4.82 -8.37
C TRP A 80 -31.77 5.99 -9.33
N THR A 81 -32.70 6.95 -9.36
CA THR A 81 -32.62 8.08 -10.30
C THR A 81 -32.27 9.37 -9.58
N TYR A 82 -31.11 9.95 -9.89
CA TYR A 82 -30.73 11.29 -9.47
C TYR A 82 -31.22 12.30 -10.53
N THR A 83 -32.06 13.26 -10.14
CA THR A 83 -32.56 14.32 -11.03
C THR A 83 -32.18 15.70 -10.50
N SER A 84 -31.60 16.52 -11.36
CA SER A 84 -31.14 17.87 -11.03
C SER A 84 -32.31 18.85 -10.90
N PRO A 85 -32.13 20.00 -10.23
CA PRO A 85 -33.00 21.15 -10.45
C PRO A 85 -32.90 21.60 -11.92
N ALA A 86 -33.84 22.44 -12.38
CA ALA A 86 -33.74 23.04 -13.71
C ALA A 86 -32.48 23.93 -13.78
N ILE A 87 -31.53 23.56 -14.63
CA ILE A 87 -30.22 24.21 -14.68
C ILE A 87 -30.37 25.62 -15.26
N THR A 88 -29.89 26.61 -14.51
CA THR A 88 -29.90 28.03 -14.88
C THR A 88 -28.54 28.47 -15.43
N GLY A 89 -28.51 29.56 -16.21
CA GLY A 89 -27.26 30.10 -16.78
C GLY A 89 -26.78 29.43 -18.07
N LEU A 90 -27.48 28.40 -18.57
CA LEU A 90 -27.17 27.77 -19.86
C LEU A 90 -27.39 28.71 -21.06
N ASN A 91 -26.34 28.91 -21.85
CA ASN A 91 -26.43 29.56 -23.14
C ASN A 91 -26.95 28.58 -24.21
N MET A 92 -28.20 28.75 -24.63
CA MET A 92 -28.86 27.91 -25.65
C MET A 92 -28.64 28.38 -27.11
N SER A 93 -27.70 29.31 -27.33
CA SER A 93 -27.44 29.87 -28.67
C SER A 93 -26.79 28.87 -29.62
N SER A 94 -27.14 28.94 -30.90
CA SER A 94 -26.44 28.17 -31.93
C SER A 94 -24.98 28.61 -32.05
N GLY A 95 -24.06 27.64 -32.05
CA GLY A 95 -22.61 27.88 -32.13
C GLY A 95 -21.86 27.77 -30.81
N ILE A 96 -22.56 27.58 -29.68
CA ILE A 96 -21.96 27.16 -28.42
C ILE A 96 -21.77 25.64 -28.42
N LYS A 97 -20.56 25.18 -28.14
CA LYS A 97 -20.31 23.76 -27.81
C LYS A 97 -20.58 23.58 -26.33
N THR A 98 -21.47 22.66 -25.97
CA THR A 98 -21.79 22.34 -24.57
C THR A 98 -21.43 20.89 -24.29
N GLN A 99 -20.57 20.68 -23.30
CA GLN A 99 -20.25 19.36 -22.78
C GLN A 99 -20.80 19.20 -21.37
N LEU A 100 -21.30 18.00 -21.06
CA LEU A 100 -21.57 17.56 -19.71
C LEU A 100 -20.42 16.65 -19.27
N VAL A 101 -19.78 17.01 -18.16
CA VAL A 101 -18.60 16.34 -17.60
C VAL A 101 -18.99 15.73 -16.27
N PHE A 102 -18.77 14.42 -16.15
CA PHE A 102 -18.91 13.66 -14.92
C PHE A 102 -17.53 13.19 -14.49
N GLU A 103 -17.05 13.57 -13.30
CA GLU A 103 -15.75 13.11 -12.80
C GLU A 103 -15.76 11.65 -12.31
N GLY A 104 -16.96 11.10 -12.06
CA GLY A 104 -17.16 9.72 -11.66
C GLY A 104 -18.65 9.40 -11.47
N LEU A 105 -19.09 8.28 -12.04
CA LEU A 105 -20.46 7.76 -11.91
C LEU A 105 -20.39 6.30 -11.48
N ASP A 106 -21.01 5.97 -10.35
CA ASP A 106 -20.97 4.65 -9.75
C ASP A 106 -22.31 3.92 -9.96
N THR A 107 -22.47 3.00 -10.92
CA THR A 107 -21.53 2.63 -11.99
C THR A 107 -22.26 2.54 -13.33
N TYR A 108 -23.29 1.69 -13.40
CA TYR A 108 -24.10 1.49 -14.60
C TYR A 108 -25.18 2.55 -14.68
N THR A 109 -25.20 3.39 -15.72
CA THR A 109 -26.17 4.49 -15.84
C THR A 109 -26.94 4.50 -17.17
N THR A 110 -28.13 5.10 -17.13
CA THR A 110 -28.83 5.67 -18.28
C THR A 110 -29.04 7.16 -18.02
N ILE A 111 -28.51 8.01 -18.90
CA ILE A 111 -28.47 9.45 -18.71
C ILE A 111 -29.40 10.14 -19.70
N THR A 112 -30.28 11.01 -19.19
CA THR A 112 -31.09 11.92 -20.00
C THR A 112 -30.84 13.38 -19.63
N PHE A 113 -30.93 14.26 -20.62
CA PHE A 113 -30.83 15.70 -20.43
C PHE A 113 -31.89 16.38 -21.31
N CYS A 114 -32.68 17.29 -20.74
CA CYS A 114 -33.86 17.86 -21.41
C CYS A 114 -34.81 16.76 -21.96
N ASP A 115 -35.06 15.71 -21.16
CA ASP A 115 -35.81 14.50 -21.51
C ASP A 115 -35.30 13.71 -22.74
N GLN A 116 -34.10 14.02 -23.25
CA GLN A 116 -33.44 13.26 -24.32
C GLN A 116 -32.33 12.38 -23.77
N PHE A 117 -32.29 11.12 -24.20
CA PHE A 117 -31.20 10.20 -23.89
C PHE A 117 -29.88 10.69 -24.51
N ILE A 118 -28.81 10.75 -23.70
CA ILE A 118 -27.48 11.19 -24.13
C ILE A 118 -26.41 10.10 -24.03
N GLY A 119 -26.60 9.06 -23.20
CA GLY A 119 -25.65 7.97 -23.08
C GLY A 119 -25.87 7.05 -21.88
N THR A 120 -24.97 6.07 -21.77
CA THR A 120 -24.86 5.11 -20.67
C THR A 120 -23.41 5.01 -20.21
N THR A 121 -23.18 4.71 -18.93
CA THR A 121 -21.84 4.40 -18.37
C THR A 121 -21.82 3.02 -17.74
N ALA A 122 -20.60 2.49 -17.50
CA ALA A 122 -20.38 1.14 -16.96
C ALA A 122 -19.01 1.00 -16.27
N ASN A 123 -18.44 2.10 -15.75
CA ASN A 123 -17.13 2.11 -15.10
C ASN A 123 -17.08 3.26 -14.07
N GLN A 124 -16.88 2.96 -12.78
CA GLN A 124 -16.82 3.91 -11.66
C GLN A 124 -15.67 4.91 -11.81
N TYR A 125 -14.58 4.46 -12.40
CA TYR A 125 -13.23 5.01 -12.25
C TYR A 125 -12.82 5.99 -13.35
N ARG A 126 -13.77 6.43 -14.17
CA ARG A 126 -13.52 7.23 -15.38
C ARG A 126 -14.31 8.52 -15.37
N GLN A 127 -13.65 9.59 -15.84
CA GLN A 127 -14.35 10.78 -16.28
C GLN A 127 -15.14 10.47 -17.57
N PHE A 128 -16.40 10.87 -17.62
CA PHE A 128 -17.25 10.76 -18.80
C PHE A 128 -17.63 12.15 -19.31
N ILE A 129 -17.47 12.36 -20.62
CA ILE A 129 -17.75 13.65 -21.28
C ILE A 129 -18.69 13.42 -22.46
N PHE A 130 -19.86 14.03 -22.40
CA PHE A 130 -20.87 13.97 -23.47
C PHE A 130 -21.04 15.33 -24.14
N ASP A 131 -20.97 15.39 -25.46
CA ASP A 131 -21.35 16.59 -26.22
C ASP A 131 -22.88 16.65 -26.32
N VAL A 132 -23.47 17.62 -25.60
CA VAL A 132 -24.92 17.82 -25.50
C VAL A 132 -25.37 19.07 -26.26
N SER A 133 -24.53 19.63 -27.14
CA SER A 133 -24.79 20.89 -27.84
C SER A 133 -26.11 20.91 -28.62
N SER A 134 -26.46 19.80 -29.28
CA SER A 134 -27.73 19.65 -30.01
C SER A 134 -28.94 19.54 -29.09
N VAL A 135 -28.79 18.85 -27.94
CA VAL A 135 -29.83 18.67 -26.92
C VAL A 135 -30.16 20.02 -26.28
N VAL A 136 -29.13 20.79 -25.88
CA VAL A 136 -29.27 22.15 -25.33
C VAL A 136 -30.01 23.08 -26.29
N GLN A 137 -29.70 23.05 -27.58
CA GLN A 137 -30.37 23.87 -28.61
C GLN A 137 -31.83 23.47 -28.84
N GLY A 138 -32.20 22.21 -28.59
CA GLY A 138 -33.57 21.71 -28.66
C GLY A 138 -34.37 21.84 -27.35
N CYS A 139 -33.71 22.25 -26.27
CA CYS A 139 -34.26 22.24 -24.91
C CYS A 139 -35.31 23.34 -24.70
N SER A 140 -36.32 23.05 -23.88
CA SER A 140 -37.22 24.08 -23.34
C SER A 140 -36.53 24.81 -22.19
N ALA A 141 -36.61 26.14 -22.14
CA ALA A 141 -35.97 26.93 -21.09
C ALA A 141 -36.48 26.64 -19.66
N ASN A 142 -37.60 25.92 -19.52
CA ASN A 142 -38.16 25.47 -18.22
C ASN A 142 -37.85 23.99 -17.93
N ASP A 143 -37.06 23.32 -18.78
CA ASP A 143 -36.91 21.86 -18.80
C ASP A 143 -35.45 21.42 -18.97
N THR A 144 -34.53 22.22 -18.46
CA THR A 144 -33.07 22.01 -18.48
C THR A 144 -32.61 21.04 -17.38
N ARG A 145 -33.40 19.98 -17.07
CA ARG A 145 -33.03 18.99 -16.05
C ARG A 145 -32.13 17.90 -16.63
N LEU A 146 -31.15 17.50 -15.83
CA LEU A 146 -30.32 16.31 -16.00
C LEU A 146 -30.89 15.20 -15.12
N SER A 147 -31.04 14.00 -15.66
CA SER A 147 -31.48 12.83 -14.92
C SER A 147 -30.56 11.64 -15.19
N ILE A 148 -30.16 10.96 -14.13
CA ILE A 148 -29.17 9.88 -14.14
C ILE A 148 -29.79 8.69 -13.43
N ASN A 149 -30.26 7.70 -14.18
CA ASN A 149 -30.77 6.44 -13.63
C ASN A 149 -29.61 5.45 -13.48
N PHE A 150 -29.29 5.09 -12.23
CA PHE A 150 -28.33 4.06 -11.90
C PHE A 150 -29.01 2.69 -11.85
N GLY A 151 -28.42 1.69 -12.49
CA GLY A 151 -28.88 0.30 -12.45
C GLY A 151 -28.23 -0.50 -11.32
N PRO A 152 -28.91 -1.51 -10.75
CA PRO A 152 -28.38 -2.35 -9.68
C PRO A 152 -27.21 -3.18 -10.19
N ALA A 153 -25.99 -2.85 -9.74
CA ALA A 153 -24.76 -3.44 -10.27
C ALA A 153 -24.71 -4.97 -10.11
N GLN A 154 -25.19 -5.51 -8.98
CA GLN A 154 -25.27 -6.97 -8.74
C GLN A 154 -26.05 -7.69 -9.85
N ASN A 155 -27.26 -7.22 -10.18
CA ASN A 155 -28.08 -7.87 -11.21
C ASN A 155 -27.43 -7.80 -12.59
N ILE A 156 -26.73 -6.69 -12.86
CA ILE A 156 -26.07 -6.43 -14.14
C ILE A 156 -24.83 -7.33 -14.28
N THR A 157 -24.01 -7.50 -13.25
CA THR A 157 -22.85 -8.42 -13.29
C THR A 157 -23.27 -9.87 -13.45
N HIS A 158 -24.32 -10.33 -12.74
CA HIS A 158 -24.91 -11.65 -12.97
C HIS A 158 -25.42 -11.80 -14.40
N GLU A 159 -26.11 -10.81 -14.97
CA GLU A 159 -26.60 -10.89 -16.35
C GLU A 159 -25.47 -10.88 -17.38
N ILE A 160 -24.39 -10.12 -17.16
CA ILE A 160 -23.18 -10.12 -18.00
C ILE A 160 -22.45 -11.48 -17.96
N SER A 161 -22.41 -12.13 -16.79
CA SER A 161 -21.73 -13.42 -16.60
C SER A 161 -22.41 -14.60 -17.31
N ASP A 162 -23.70 -14.47 -17.64
CA ASP A 162 -24.47 -15.52 -18.30
C ASP A 162 -24.01 -15.69 -19.75
N SER A 163 -23.15 -16.69 -19.99
CA SER A 163 -22.60 -16.98 -21.33
C SER A 163 -23.64 -17.37 -22.38
N SER A 164 -24.88 -17.69 -21.97
CA SER A 164 -26.00 -17.88 -22.89
C SER A 164 -26.59 -16.56 -23.42
N LYS A 165 -26.37 -15.45 -22.70
CA LYS A 165 -26.73 -14.07 -23.09
C LYS A 165 -25.54 -13.32 -23.69
N PHE A 166 -24.35 -13.51 -23.15
CA PHE A 166 -23.10 -12.86 -23.59
C PHE A 166 -22.05 -13.91 -23.98
N PRO A 167 -21.97 -14.29 -25.27
CA PRO A 167 -21.00 -15.29 -25.74
C PRO A 167 -19.52 -14.92 -25.49
N SER A 168 -19.23 -13.64 -25.24
CA SER A 168 -17.92 -13.13 -24.83
C SER A 168 -17.54 -13.49 -23.39
N ALA A 169 -18.46 -13.99 -22.56
CA ALA A 169 -18.19 -14.37 -21.18
C ALA A 169 -17.41 -15.70 -21.05
N GLY A 170 -17.50 -16.58 -22.06
CA GLY A 170 -16.85 -17.89 -22.06
C GLY A 170 -17.39 -18.89 -21.02
N ASP A 171 -16.74 -20.06 -20.90
CA ASP A 171 -16.92 -20.98 -19.77
C ASP A 171 -16.00 -20.54 -18.61
N ALA A 172 -16.23 -19.33 -18.11
CA ALA A 172 -15.45 -18.73 -17.04
C ALA A 172 -15.76 -19.38 -15.68
N ASN A 173 -15.15 -20.53 -15.42
CA ASN A 173 -15.04 -21.12 -14.09
C ASN A 173 -14.04 -20.32 -13.23
N PHE A 174 -14.34 -19.03 -13.01
CA PHE A 174 -13.66 -18.22 -12.01
C PHE A 174 -13.85 -18.85 -10.63
N ALA A 175 -12.84 -18.77 -9.78
CA ALA A 175 -12.83 -19.54 -8.55
C ALA A 175 -13.75 -18.97 -7.45
N ASP A 176 -14.05 -17.66 -7.48
CA ASP A 176 -15.18 -17.02 -6.76
C ASP A 176 -16.53 -17.22 -7.48
N GLY A 177 -16.47 -17.29 -8.82
CA GLY A 177 -17.58 -17.57 -9.70
C GLY A 177 -18.71 -16.53 -9.71
N CYS A 178 -19.81 -16.95 -10.31
CA CYS A 178 -21.10 -16.26 -10.32
C CYS A 178 -22.21 -17.14 -9.72
N ASN A 179 -21.81 -18.07 -8.85
CA ASN A 179 -22.72 -19.01 -8.22
C ASN A 179 -23.33 -18.37 -6.97
N ASP A 180 -24.65 -18.17 -6.99
CA ASP A 180 -25.49 -17.72 -5.86
C ASP A 180 -25.56 -18.78 -4.74
N LEU A 181 -24.41 -19.18 -4.21
CA LEU A 181 -24.34 -19.98 -3.00
C LEU A 181 -24.72 -19.08 -1.82
N PRO A 182 -25.64 -19.51 -0.92
CA PRO A 182 -26.00 -18.72 0.25
C PRO A 182 -24.77 -18.38 1.10
N GLY A 183 -24.44 -17.09 1.21
CA GLY A 183 -23.25 -16.61 1.91
C GLY A 183 -22.01 -16.35 1.03
N ASN A 184 -22.07 -16.56 -0.29
CA ASN A 184 -21.03 -16.10 -1.21
C ASN A 184 -21.22 -14.63 -1.53
N GLU A 185 -20.63 -13.75 -0.72
CA GLU A 185 -20.80 -12.30 -0.87
C GLU A 185 -20.08 -11.77 -2.13
N PHE A 186 -18.93 -12.34 -2.49
CA PHE A 186 -18.02 -11.87 -3.55
C PHE A 186 -18.46 -12.18 -5.00
N ALA A 187 -19.66 -12.72 -5.20
CA ALA A 187 -20.11 -13.26 -6.48
C ALA A 187 -20.13 -12.20 -7.61
N CYS A 188 -19.56 -12.55 -8.76
CA CYS A 188 -19.52 -11.73 -9.98
C CYS A 188 -18.76 -10.39 -9.92
N LYS A 189 -17.99 -10.07 -8.86
CA LYS A 189 -17.22 -8.81 -8.73
C LYS A 189 -16.39 -8.47 -9.98
N ALA A 190 -15.75 -9.47 -10.57
CA ALA A 190 -14.87 -9.34 -11.76
C ALA A 190 -15.57 -8.88 -13.06
N TRP A 191 -16.90 -8.94 -13.14
CA TRP A 191 -17.68 -8.44 -14.28
C TRP A 191 -18.06 -6.95 -14.15
N ALA A 192 -17.60 -6.27 -13.09
CA ALA A 192 -17.77 -4.83 -12.91
C ALA A 192 -16.43 -4.09 -12.95
N ARG A 193 -16.45 -2.88 -13.54
CA ARG A 193 -15.49 -1.83 -13.21
C ARG A 193 -16.09 -0.92 -12.15
N LYS A 194 -16.24 -1.51 -10.98
CA LYS A 194 -16.71 -0.94 -9.72
C LYS A 194 -15.78 -1.47 -8.62
N GLU A 195 -15.67 -0.73 -7.53
CA GLU A 195 -14.95 -1.11 -6.31
C GLU A 195 -15.28 -2.54 -5.93
N GLN A 196 -14.26 -3.42 -5.88
CA GLN A 196 -14.54 -4.84 -5.73
C GLN A 196 -14.95 -5.17 -4.28
N SER A 197 -14.43 -4.42 -3.31
CA SER A 197 -14.81 -4.53 -1.89
C SER A 197 -16.23 -4.02 -1.57
N ASP A 198 -16.93 -3.36 -2.51
CA ASP A 198 -18.37 -3.06 -2.39
C ASP A 198 -19.24 -4.32 -2.46
N PHE A 199 -18.75 -5.38 -3.11
CA PHE A 199 -19.33 -6.72 -3.13
C PHE A 199 -19.00 -7.50 -1.84
N GLY A 200 -18.47 -6.82 -0.82
CA GLY A 200 -17.96 -7.40 0.42
C GLY A 200 -16.49 -7.79 0.32
N TRP A 201 -15.84 -7.94 1.47
CA TRP A 201 -14.50 -8.50 1.63
C TRP A 201 -14.36 -9.14 3.02
N ASP A 202 -13.25 -9.83 3.31
CA ASP A 202 -12.99 -10.37 4.66
C ASP A 202 -12.76 -9.30 5.76
N TRP A 203 -12.83 -8.01 5.41
CA TRP A 203 -12.92 -6.85 6.29
C TRP A 203 -14.02 -5.82 5.90
N SER A 204 -14.81 -6.05 4.84
CA SER A 204 -15.78 -5.08 4.28
C SER A 204 -17.21 -5.65 4.16
N PRO A 205 -18.28 -4.87 4.42
CA PRO A 205 -19.65 -5.31 4.18
C PRO A 205 -20.03 -5.26 2.69
N HIS A 206 -21.00 -6.09 2.30
CA HIS A 206 -21.55 -6.19 0.95
C HIS A 206 -22.68 -5.16 0.75
N LEU A 207 -22.33 -3.93 0.36
CA LEU A 207 -23.29 -2.83 0.22
C LEU A 207 -23.62 -2.40 -1.21
N ILE A 208 -22.70 -2.50 -2.17
CA ILE A 208 -22.92 -2.13 -3.59
C ILE A 208 -23.73 -0.81 -3.73
N PRO A 209 -23.19 0.32 -3.23
CA PRO A 209 -23.78 1.63 -3.42
C PRO A 209 -23.88 2.02 -4.90
N ALA A 210 -24.70 3.02 -5.19
CA ALA A 210 -24.81 3.61 -6.52
C ALA A 210 -25.13 5.11 -6.48
N GLY A 211 -24.47 5.91 -7.32
CA GLY A 211 -24.74 7.34 -7.45
C GLY A 211 -23.62 8.14 -8.14
N PRO A 212 -23.80 9.46 -8.29
CA PRO A 212 -22.75 10.35 -8.77
C PRO A 212 -21.71 10.56 -7.65
N TRP A 213 -20.76 9.63 -7.54
CA TRP A 213 -19.77 9.61 -6.44
C TRP A 213 -18.68 10.69 -6.54
N ARG A 214 -18.61 11.43 -7.66
CA ARG A 214 -17.78 12.63 -7.84
C ARG A 214 -18.56 13.76 -8.51
N ASN A 215 -17.93 14.93 -8.60
CA ASN A 215 -18.51 16.17 -9.10
C ASN A 215 -19.04 16.06 -10.54
N ILE A 216 -20.00 16.92 -10.86
CA ILE A 216 -20.61 17.04 -12.20
C ILE A 216 -20.57 18.50 -12.62
N SER A 217 -20.16 18.79 -13.86
CA SER A 217 -20.19 20.15 -14.40
C SER A 217 -20.63 20.20 -15.86
N ILE A 218 -21.09 21.37 -16.30
CA ILE A 218 -21.33 21.69 -17.71
C ILE A 218 -20.27 22.69 -18.17
N VAL A 219 -19.57 22.36 -19.24
CA VAL A 219 -18.57 23.23 -19.90
C VAL A 219 -19.16 23.76 -21.19
N GLN A 220 -19.44 25.06 -21.25
CA GLN A 220 -19.86 25.75 -22.46
C GLN A 220 -18.72 26.57 -23.07
N LEU A 221 -18.49 26.37 -24.37
CA LEU A 221 -17.42 26.98 -25.15
C LEU A 221 -18.02 27.77 -26.32
N ASP A 222 -17.66 29.04 -26.43
CA ASP A 222 -17.82 29.83 -27.65
C ASP A 222 -17.01 29.20 -28.82
N GLN A 223 -17.29 29.62 -30.06
CA GLN A 223 -16.61 29.10 -31.27
C GLN A 223 -15.08 29.09 -31.20
N ASP A 224 -14.51 30.10 -30.54
CA ASP A 224 -13.07 30.28 -30.38
C ASP A 224 -12.65 30.05 -28.89
N ALA A 225 -13.35 29.20 -28.13
CA ALA A 225 -12.99 28.87 -26.74
C ALA A 225 -12.50 27.43 -26.59
N MET A 226 -11.63 27.21 -25.59
CA MET A 226 -10.99 25.91 -25.34
C MET A 226 -10.91 25.64 -23.84
N TYR A 227 -11.00 24.36 -23.47
CA TYR A 227 -10.92 23.88 -22.09
C TYR A 227 -10.02 22.64 -22.00
N ILE A 228 -9.42 22.42 -20.83
CA ILE A 228 -8.49 21.30 -20.55
C ILE A 228 -9.21 20.35 -19.60
N ASN A 229 -9.48 19.12 -20.05
CA ASN A 229 -10.21 18.11 -19.29
C ASN A 229 -9.29 17.29 -18.36
N ASN A 230 -8.04 17.06 -18.79
CA ASN A 230 -7.02 16.34 -18.02
C ASN A 230 -5.62 16.84 -18.41
N ALA A 231 -4.64 16.68 -17.52
CA ALA A 231 -3.29 17.19 -17.67
C ALA A 231 -2.24 16.24 -17.06
N ALA A 232 -1.61 15.44 -17.91
CA ALA A 232 -0.46 14.64 -17.50
C ALA A 232 0.79 15.52 -17.48
N ILE A 233 1.32 15.76 -16.28
CA ILE A 233 2.66 16.34 -16.08
C ILE A 233 3.59 15.19 -15.66
N ASP A 234 4.75 15.10 -16.29
CA ASP A 234 5.75 14.07 -16.02
C ASP A 234 7.13 14.73 -15.85
N ILE A 235 7.76 14.50 -14.70
CA ILE A 235 9.04 15.09 -14.32
C ILE A 235 10.03 13.95 -14.07
N PHE A 236 11.05 13.86 -14.91
CA PHE A 236 11.99 12.74 -14.93
C PHE A 236 13.40 13.19 -15.31
N ARG A 237 14.43 12.40 -14.95
CA ARG A 237 15.82 12.63 -15.39
C ARG A 237 15.94 12.34 -16.89
N GLN A 238 16.67 13.16 -17.65
CA GLN A 238 16.82 12.94 -19.10
C GLN A 238 17.36 11.52 -19.40
N GLY A 239 16.60 10.74 -20.17
CA GLY A 239 16.94 9.35 -20.50
C GLY A 239 16.42 8.29 -19.51
N GLN A 240 15.72 8.69 -18.45
CA GLN A 240 15.02 7.79 -17.54
C GLN A 240 14.00 6.91 -18.29
N MET A 241 13.93 5.65 -17.86
CA MET A 241 12.99 4.64 -18.32
C MET A 241 12.35 3.97 -17.10
N ASN A 242 11.09 3.57 -17.22
CA ASN A 242 10.34 2.90 -16.17
C ASN A 242 11.08 1.63 -15.68
N ASN A 243 11.03 1.34 -14.37
CA ASN A 243 11.69 0.19 -13.72
C ASN A 243 13.23 0.14 -13.83
N LEU A 244 13.89 1.23 -14.25
CA LEU A 244 15.35 1.34 -14.28
C LEU A 244 15.82 2.55 -13.47
N PRO A 245 16.80 2.40 -12.56
CA PRO A 245 17.43 3.52 -11.87
C PRO A 245 17.96 4.57 -12.86
N PRO A 246 17.54 5.84 -12.77
CA PRO A 246 18.02 6.89 -13.64
C PRO A 246 19.42 7.39 -13.26
N ASP A 247 20.13 7.93 -14.24
CA ASP A 247 21.34 8.71 -14.00
C ASP A 247 20.97 10.07 -13.36
N GLN A 248 21.25 10.20 -12.06
CA GLN A 248 20.96 11.40 -11.26
C GLN A 248 21.73 12.65 -11.71
N SER A 249 22.78 12.50 -12.53
CA SER A 249 23.53 13.64 -13.07
C SER A 249 22.89 14.29 -14.31
N GLN A 250 21.85 13.67 -14.87
CA GLN A 250 21.12 14.19 -16.03
C GLN A 250 20.18 15.34 -15.65
N PRO A 251 19.95 16.32 -16.53
CA PRO A 251 19.00 17.40 -16.27
C PRO A 251 17.57 16.87 -16.13
N TRP A 252 16.73 17.63 -15.44
CA TRP A 252 15.30 17.34 -15.36
C TRP A 252 14.61 17.66 -16.68
N ILE A 253 13.71 16.78 -17.10
CA ILE A 253 12.76 17.03 -18.19
C ILE A 253 11.40 17.25 -17.56
N PHE A 254 10.80 18.41 -17.81
CA PHE A 254 9.40 18.69 -17.52
C PHE A 254 8.61 18.47 -18.81
N ASN A 255 7.78 17.42 -18.84
CA ASN A 255 6.90 17.09 -19.96
C ASN A 255 5.45 17.35 -19.56
N ALA A 256 4.68 18.01 -20.43
CA ALA A 256 3.26 18.29 -20.22
C ALA A 256 2.45 17.80 -21.42
N SER A 257 1.38 17.05 -21.15
CA SER A 257 0.43 16.54 -22.13
C SER A 257 -1.00 16.86 -21.69
N LEU A 258 -1.64 17.81 -22.38
CA LEU A 258 -2.94 18.37 -22.01
C LEU A 258 -4.03 17.81 -22.93
N ASP A 259 -5.07 17.23 -22.34
CA ASP A 259 -6.26 16.76 -23.06
C ASP A 259 -7.27 17.89 -23.15
N VAL A 260 -7.59 18.29 -24.37
CA VAL A 260 -8.28 19.55 -24.70
C VAL A 260 -9.57 19.32 -25.46
N VAL A 261 -10.49 20.25 -25.27
CA VAL A 261 -11.68 20.43 -26.10
C VAL A 261 -11.74 21.86 -26.61
N GLY A 262 -11.95 22.03 -27.91
CA GLY A 262 -12.02 23.33 -28.57
C GLY A 262 -11.24 23.33 -29.89
N PRO A 263 -11.10 24.48 -30.56
CA PRO A 263 -10.29 24.61 -31.77
C PRO A 263 -8.80 24.69 -31.41
N LEU A 264 -8.09 23.57 -31.44
CA LEU A 264 -6.63 23.57 -31.36
C LEU A 264 -6.03 23.85 -32.76
N ALA A 265 -5.43 25.04 -32.93
CA ALA A 265 -4.85 25.44 -34.21
C ALA A 265 -3.52 24.72 -34.49
N GLN A 266 -3.27 24.37 -35.76
CA GLN A 266 -1.97 23.82 -36.14
C GLN A 266 -0.87 24.85 -35.86
N GLY A 267 0.15 24.44 -35.11
CA GLY A 267 1.26 25.30 -34.69
C GLY A 267 1.05 25.99 -33.34
N SER A 268 -0.05 25.74 -32.62
CA SER A 268 -0.20 26.16 -31.22
C SER A 268 0.97 25.66 -30.36
N GLY A 269 1.37 26.45 -29.38
CA GLY A 269 2.48 26.16 -28.48
C GLY A 269 2.03 25.85 -27.05
N LEU A 270 3.01 25.50 -26.22
CA LEU A 270 2.87 25.39 -24.77
C LEU A 270 3.90 26.31 -24.09
N GLN A 271 3.51 26.96 -23.00
CA GLN A 271 4.37 27.72 -22.11
C GLN A 271 4.23 27.21 -20.69
N LEU A 272 5.35 27.06 -19.98
CA LEU A 272 5.40 26.76 -18.55
C LEU A 272 5.83 28.01 -17.79
N ASP A 273 5.07 28.35 -16.76
CA ASP A 273 5.51 29.20 -15.66
C ASP A 273 5.58 28.33 -14.40
N LEU A 274 6.77 28.21 -13.80
CA LEU A 274 7.07 27.39 -12.63
C LEU A 274 7.56 28.28 -11.50
N SER A 275 6.93 28.19 -10.32
CA SER A 275 7.33 28.94 -9.13
C SER A 275 7.44 28.07 -7.88
N ASP A 276 8.28 28.49 -6.94
CA ASP A 276 8.33 27.91 -5.59
C ASP A 276 7.10 28.30 -4.74
N ALA A 277 7.00 27.74 -3.53
CA ALA A 277 5.94 28.05 -2.57
C ALA A 277 5.92 29.51 -2.07
N SER A 278 6.98 30.29 -2.31
CA SER A 278 7.02 31.74 -2.04
C SER A 278 6.61 32.59 -3.25
N GLY A 279 6.33 31.97 -4.40
CA GLY A 279 5.98 32.64 -5.65
C GLY A 279 7.19 33.13 -6.47
N ASN A 280 8.42 32.73 -6.13
CA ASN A 280 9.60 33.07 -6.93
C ASN A 280 9.63 32.24 -8.22
N THR A 281 9.87 32.86 -9.36
CA THR A 281 9.96 32.17 -10.66
C THR A 281 11.24 31.33 -10.77
N ILE A 282 11.07 30.02 -10.89
CA ILE A 282 12.14 29.04 -11.15
C ILE A 282 12.41 28.93 -12.66
N PHE A 283 11.33 28.88 -13.44
CA PHE A 283 11.35 28.83 -14.90
C PHE A 283 10.13 29.57 -15.47
N SER A 284 10.32 30.29 -16.57
CA SER A 284 9.23 30.79 -17.41
C SER A 284 9.69 30.72 -18.87
N GLY A 285 8.94 30.03 -19.73
CA GLY A 285 9.36 29.81 -21.12
C GLY A 285 8.52 28.82 -21.91
N ALA A 286 8.71 28.84 -23.24
CA ALA A 286 8.04 27.91 -24.15
C ALA A 286 8.60 26.48 -24.05
N LEU A 287 7.72 25.49 -24.20
CA LEU A 287 8.07 24.08 -24.34
C LEU A 287 8.47 23.78 -25.79
N GLY A 288 9.47 22.93 -25.96
CA GLY A 288 9.94 22.44 -27.25
C GLY A 288 9.25 21.15 -27.67
N ASN A 289 9.58 20.70 -28.89
CA ASN A 289 9.13 19.43 -29.47
C ASN A 289 7.60 19.22 -29.41
N ILE A 290 6.83 20.29 -29.66
CA ILE A 290 5.37 20.26 -29.61
C ILE A 290 4.82 19.22 -30.59
N THR A 291 4.01 18.31 -30.08
CA THR A 291 3.17 17.40 -30.85
C THR A 291 1.70 17.65 -30.49
N SER A 292 0.81 17.53 -31.47
CA SER A 292 -0.60 17.82 -31.25
C SER A 292 -1.50 17.02 -32.20
N ASN A 293 -2.64 16.57 -31.67
CA ASN A 293 -3.79 16.13 -32.44
C ASN A 293 -5.01 17.00 -32.04
N ASN A 294 -6.22 16.72 -32.56
CA ASN A 294 -7.40 17.54 -32.28
C ASN A 294 -7.90 17.51 -30.82
N MET A 295 -7.34 16.64 -29.97
CA MET A 295 -7.78 16.36 -28.59
C MET A 295 -6.65 16.43 -27.56
N THR A 296 -5.38 16.42 -27.97
CA THR A 296 -4.23 16.44 -27.05
C THR A 296 -3.09 17.28 -27.64
N ILE A 297 -2.45 18.09 -26.79
CA ILE A 297 -1.19 18.80 -27.10
C ILE A 297 -0.12 18.43 -26.06
N THR A 298 1.07 18.08 -26.53
CA THR A 298 2.19 17.61 -25.71
C THR A 298 3.46 18.37 -26.04
N GLY A 299 4.29 18.67 -25.04
CA GLY A 299 5.59 19.31 -25.22
C GLY A 299 6.44 19.19 -23.96
N HIS A 300 7.75 19.47 -24.08
CA HIS A 300 8.65 19.40 -22.93
C HIS A 300 9.73 20.48 -22.94
N THR A 301 10.30 20.74 -21.77
CA THR A 301 11.48 21.60 -21.59
C THR A 301 12.44 20.95 -20.59
N ALA A 302 13.72 21.33 -20.65
CA ALA A 302 14.68 20.98 -19.62
C ALA A 302 14.63 22.00 -18.48
N ILE A 303 14.67 21.52 -17.24
CA ILE A 303 14.83 22.31 -16.03
C ILE A 303 16.24 22.04 -15.47
N ASP A 304 16.92 23.12 -15.09
CA ASP A 304 18.27 23.08 -14.53
C ASP A 304 18.21 22.57 -13.09
N ASP A 305 18.93 21.49 -12.80
CA ASP A 305 19.01 20.83 -11.49
C ASP A 305 19.44 21.82 -10.39
N SER A 306 20.30 22.80 -10.71
CA SER A 306 20.77 23.81 -9.75
C SER A 306 19.71 24.84 -9.33
N LYS A 307 18.48 24.75 -9.86
CA LYS A 307 17.37 25.66 -9.55
C LYS A 307 16.23 25.02 -8.76
N VAL A 308 16.31 23.72 -8.48
CA VAL A 308 15.24 22.97 -7.81
C VAL A 308 15.81 22.19 -6.64
N ASP A 309 15.19 22.34 -5.47
CA ASP A 309 15.40 21.46 -4.33
C ASP A 309 14.52 20.21 -4.52
N LEU A 310 15.05 19.06 -4.13
CA LEU A 310 14.37 17.78 -4.29
C LEU A 310 13.22 17.62 -3.28
N TRP A 311 12.20 16.85 -3.67
CA TRP A 311 11.19 16.34 -2.76
C TRP A 311 11.68 15.03 -2.12
N TRP A 312 11.40 14.85 -0.83
CA TRP A 312 11.75 13.66 -0.06
C TRP A 312 10.57 13.15 0.79
N PRO A 313 10.45 11.83 1.01
CA PRO A 313 9.49 11.26 1.95
C PRO A 313 9.71 11.69 3.41
N ASN A 314 8.72 11.40 4.24
CA ASN A 314 8.72 11.61 5.68
C ASN A 314 9.97 10.96 6.32
N GLY A 315 10.66 11.72 7.16
CA GLY A 315 11.91 11.30 7.80
C GLY A 315 13.16 11.29 6.91
N MET A 316 13.08 11.64 5.62
CA MET A 316 14.22 11.58 4.67
C MET A 316 14.69 12.95 4.16
N GLY A 317 13.89 14.00 4.32
CA GLY A 317 14.22 15.35 3.86
C GLY A 317 13.01 16.27 3.84
N THR A 318 13.06 17.33 3.04
CA THR A 318 11.98 18.30 2.85
C THR A 318 11.01 17.89 1.73
N GLN A 319 9.73 18.12 1.95
CA GLN A 319 8.64 17.86 1.00
C GLN A 319 8.50 19.06 0.04
N THR A 320 9.54 19.35 -0.73
CA THR A 320 9.59 20.55 -1.59
C THR A 320 8.59 20.45 -2.74
N LEU A 321 7.67 21.40 -2.82
CA LEU A 321 6.65 21.50 -3.88
C LEU A 321 6.73 22.82 -4.64
N TYR A 322 6.36 22.77 -5.91
CA TYR A 322 6.34 23.88 -6.86
C TYR A 322 4.96 23.99 -7.52
N THR A 323 4.56 25.22 -7.84
CA THR A 323 3.37 25.49 -8.65
C THR A 323 3.76 25.54 -10.12
N ALA A 324 3.26 24.60 -10.92
CA ALA A 324 3.48 24.54 -12.36
C ALA A 324 2.21 24.97 -13.10
N LYS A 325 2.26 26.12 -13.77
CA LYS A 325 1.19 26.59 -14.66
C LYS A 325 1.58 26.34 -16.12
N VAL A 326 0.81 25.50 -16.80
CA VAL A 326 0.99 25.21 -18.23
C VAL A 326 -0.10 25.92 -19.04
N THR A 327 0.31 26.72 -20.01
CA THR A 327 -0.56 27.57 -20.83
C THR A 327 -0.45 27.19 -22.31
N ILE A 328 -1.57 27.01 -22.99
CA ILE A 328 -1.61 26.80 -24.44
C ILE A 328 -1.65 28.15 -25.15
N THR A 329 -0.70 28.37 -26.06
CA THR A 329 -0.48 29.63 -26.76
C THR A 329 -0.85 29.53 -28.24
N SER A 330 -1.29 30.66 -28.82
CA SER A 330 -1.48 30.81 -30.27
C SER A 330 -0.23 30.40 -31.06
N PRO A 331 -0.40 29.94 -32.32
CA PRO A 331 0.72 29.80 -33.24
C PRO A 331 1.54 31.09 -33.35
N SER A 332 2.86 30.97 -33.28
CA SER A 332 3.76 32.12 -33.48
C SER A 332 3.74 32.54 -34.96
N ASP A 333 3.48 33.83 -35.21
CA ASP A 333 3.49 34.38 -36.56
C ASP A 333 4.93 34.42 -37.11
N SER A 334 5.34 33.33 -37.77
CA SER A 334 6.69 33.17 -38.35
C SER A 334 7.04 34.16 -39.49
N ASN A 335 6.11 35.08 -39.81
CA ASN A 335 6.32 36.20 -40.75
C ASN A 335 6.25 37.59 -40.08
N SER A 336 6.02 37.71 -38.77
CA SER A 336 6.07 39.02 -38.10
C SER A 336 7.52 39.43 -37.86
N SER A 337 8.05 40.27 -38.75
CA SER A 337 9.35 40.94 -38.59
C SER A 337 9.22 42.29 -37.87
N ASP A 338 8.14 42.51 -37.12
CA ASP A 338 7.90 43.74 -36.37
C ASP A 338 8.40 43.60 -34.93
N ASP A 339 9.34 44.47 -34.55
CA ASP A 339 9.87 44.68 -33.20
C ASP A 339 8.83 45.25 -32.20
N ASP A 340 7.53 44.98 -32.37
CA ASP A 340 6.49 45.41 -31.41
C ASP A 340 6.37 44.46 -30.20
N ALA A 341 7.48 44.35 -29.47
CA ALA A 341 7.53 43.75 -28.15
C ALA A 341 6.74 44.56 -27.08
N SER A 342 5.95 45.57 -27.47
CA SER A 342 5.14 46.42 -26.57
C SER A 342 3.64 46.08 -26.56
N SER A 343 3.19 45.13 -27.40
CA SER A 343 1.81 44.60 -27.39
C SER A 343 1.60 43.34 -26.52
N GLY A 344 2.70 42.69 -26.08
CA GLY A 344 2.80 42.17 -24.70
C GLY A 344 2.07 40.88 -24.30
N ASN A 345 1.48 40.08 -25.20
CA ASN A 345 1.12 38.70 -24.87
C ASN A 345 0.93 37.80 -26.12
N PRO A 346 1.54 36.60 -26.19
CA PRO A 346 1.04 35.53 -27.06
C PRO A 346 -0.42 35.25 -26.70
N GLY A 347 -1.27 34.98 -27.69
CA GLY A 347 -2.68 34.70 -27.43
C GLY A 347 -2.86 33.49 -26.51
N VAL A 348 -3.37 33.71 -25.30
CA VAL A 348 -3.63 32.64 -24.31
C VAL A 348 -4.98 32.01 -24.61
N HIS A 349 -4.99 30.70 -24.87
CA HIS A 349 -6.21 29.95 -25.19
C HIS A 349 -6.82 29.27 -23.96
N ALA A 350 -6.01 28.53 -23.20
CA ALA A 350 -6.37 27.92 -21.92
C ALA A 350 -5.11 27.67 -21.08
N SER A 351 -5.26 27.48 -19.77
CA SER A 351 -4.15 27.09 -18.88
C SER A 351 -4.63 26.18 -17.76
N VAL A 352 -3.78 25.24 -17.35
CA VAL A 352 -3.95 24.41 -16.15
C VAL A 352 -2.83 24.74 -15.16
N THR A 353 -3.12 24.57 -13.87
CA THR A 353 -2.13 24.70 -12.79
C THR A 353 -2.15 23.42 -11.97
N LYS A 354 -0.97 22.85 -11.69
CA LYS A 354 -0.81 21.67 -10.81
C LYS A 354 0.35 21.91 -9.83
N GLN A 355 0.25 21.32 -8.64
CA GLN A 355 1.40 21.19 -7.74
C GLN A 355 2.28 20.03 -8.20
N VAL A 356 3.61 20.20 -8.12
CA VAL A 356 4.60 19.21 -8.57
C VAL A 356 5.80 19.17 -7.64
N GLY A 357 6.52 18.05 -7.60
CA GLY A 357 7.82 17.92 -6.92
C GLY A 357 8.89 17.35 -7.84
N PHE A 358 10.15 17.72 -7.60
CA PHE A 358 11.30 17.17 -8.33
C PHE A 358 11.89 15.99 -7.55
N ARG A 359 11.62 14.77 -8.01
CA ARG A 359 12.14 13.53 -7.41
C ARG A 359 12.17 12.38 -8.42
N THR A 360 13.08 11.44 -8.24
CA THR A 360 13.01 10.13 -8.91
C THR A 360 12.58 9.06 -7.90
N ILE A 361 11.58 8.26 -8.23
CA ILE A 361 11.20 7.07 -7.45
C ILE A 361 11.22 5.86 -8.38
N ILE A 362 11.92 4.79 -7.99
CA ILE A 362 12.01 3.56 -8.78
C ILE A 362 11.87 2.36 -7.86
N LEU A 363 10.94 1.44 -8.19
CA LEU A 363 11.04 0.05 -7.76
C LEU A 363 12.11 -0.64 -8.61
N ASN A 364 13.23 -1.03 -8.00
CA ASN A 364 14.34 -1.69 -8.66
C ASN A 364 14.18 -3.22 -8.59
N LEU A 365 14.00 -3.84 -9.77
CA LEU A 365 13.87 -5.29 -9.94
C LEU A 365 15.04 -5.92 -10.72
N GLN A 366 16.11 -5.14 -10.94
CA GLN A 366 17.30 -5.62 -11.64
C GLN A 366 17.98 -6.78 -10.88
N PRO A 367 18.75 -7.64 -11.56
CA PRO A 367 19.56 -8.65 -10.89
C PRO A 367 20.45 -8.05 -9.81
N ILE A 368 20.64 -8.78 -8.70
CA ILE A 368 21.62 -8.43 -7.66
C ILE A 368 23.00 -8.37 -8.31
N SER A 369 23.78 -7.31 -8.04
CA SER A 369 25.06 -7.11 -8.72
C SER A 369 26.14 -8.06 -8.21
N ASP A 370 27.18 -8.31 -9.02
CA ASP A 370 28.36 -9.09 -8.59
C ASP A 370 29.04 -8.47 -7.35
N GLN A 371 28.93 -7.15 -7.17
CA GLN A 371 29.45 -6.43 -6.00
C GLN A 371 28.61 -6.73 -4.75
N ASP A 372 27.28 -6.72 -4.87
CA ASP A 372 26.36 -7.05 -3.78
C ASP A 372 26.50 -8.52 -3.36
N ILE A 373 26.65 -9.43 -4.34
CA ILE A 373 26.94 -10.85 -4.10
C ILE A 373 28.26 -11.01 -3.35
N ALA A 374 29.30 -10.22 -3.70
CA ALA A 374 30.58 -10.23 -3.00
C ALA A 374 30.51 -9.66 -1.56
N LEU A 375 29.49 -8.85 -1.24
CA LEU A 375 29.18 -8.41 0.12
C LEU A 375 28.38 -9.45 0.93
N GLY A 376 27.90 -10.52 0.29
CA GLY A 376 27.16 -11.61 0.93
C GLY A 376 25.64 -11.57 0.70
N ILE A 377 25.15 -10.66 -0.13
CA ILE A 377 23.74 -10.60 -0.53
C ILE A 377 23.45 -11.78 -1.47
N ARG A 378 22.41 -12.56 -1.17
CA ARG A 378 21.98 -13.71 -1.97
C ARG A 378 21.69 -13.28 -3.41
N PRO A 379 22.08 -14.09 -4.41
CA PRO A 379 21.82 -13.76 -5.81
C PRO A 379 20.33 -13.77 -6.14
N GLY A 380 19.97 -13.30 -7.32
CA GLY A 380 18.59 -13.23 -7.81
C GLY A 380 18.25 -11.85 -8.33
N SER A 381 17.09 -11.31 -7.95
CA SER A 381 16.68 -9.93 -8.25
C SER A 381 16.59 -9.10 -6.97
N ASN A 382 16.81 -7.79 -7.12
CA ASN A 382 16.39 -6.79 -6.15
C ASN A 382 14.85 -6.74 -6.07
N TRP A 383 14.36 -6.23 -4.96
CA TRP A 383 13.02 -5.68 -4.82
C TRP A 383 13.07 -4.63 -3.72
N HIS A 384 13.26 -3.38 -4.11
CA HIS A 384 13.31 -2.25 -3.19
C HIS A 384 13.01 -0.95 -3.91
N PHE A 385 12.68 0.08 -3.15
CA PHE A 385 12.48 1.43 -3.68
C PHE A 385 13.75 2.27 -3.54
N GLU A 386 14.01 3.08 -4.56
CA GLU A 386 15.08 4.08 -4.59
C GLU A 386 14.47 5.47 -4.76
N ILE A 387 14.76 6.38 -3.82
CA ILE A 387 14.34 7.78 -3.86
C ILE A 387 15.56 8.65 -4.16
N ASN A 388 15.51 9.43 -5.24
CA ASN A 388 16.60 10.32 -5.69
C ASN A 388 17.97 9.61 -5.88
N GLY A 389 17.97 8.28 -6.07
CA GLY A 389 19.16 7.43 -6.20
C GLY A 389 19.59 6.74 -4.90
N GLU A 390 18.97 7.06 -3.77
CA GLU A 390 19.24 6.44 -2.47
C GLU A 390 18.28 5.27 -2.21
N THR A 391 18.82 4.11 -1.85
CA THR A 391 18.01 2.99 -1.33
C THR A 391 17.52 3.32 0.08
N PHE A 392 16.22 3.15 0.35
CA PHE A 392 15.64 3.33 1.69
C PHE A 392 14.88 2.09 2.15
N TYR A 393 14.58 2.02 3.45
CA TYR A 393 13.69 1.01 4.01
C TYR A 393 12.25 1.54 4.03
N ALA A 394 11.36 0.92 3.25
CA ALA A 394 9.94 1.31 3.23
C ALA A 394 9.24 0.89 4.54
N LYS A 395 8.47 1.80 5.13
CA LYS A 395 7.76 1.60 6.40
C LYS A 395 6.33 2.12 6.28
N GLY A 396 5.37 1.28 6.61
CA GLY A 396 3.98 1.68 6.72
C GLY A 396 3.02 0.50 6.60
N ALA A 397 1.97 0.68 5.82
CA ALA A 397 0.83 -0.22 5.81
C ALA A 397 0.08 -0.20 4.48
N ASN A 398 -0.90 -1.10 4.38
CA ASN A 398 -1.90 -1.11 3.32
C ASN A 398 -3.10 -0.21 3.70
N LEU A 399 -3.36 0.81 2.88
CA LEU A 399 -4.51 1.71 2.98
C LEU A 399 -5.64 1.11 2.13
N VAL A 400 -6.74 0.75 2.79
CA VAL A 400 -8.00 0.29 2.15
C VAL A 400 -8.94 1.50 1.97
N PRO A 401 -10.17 1.36 1.43
CA PRO A 401 -11.14 2.47 1.38
C PRO A 401 -11.30 3.15 2.74
N ILE A 402 -11.60 4.45 2.73
CA ILE A 402 -11.73 5.24 3.97
C ILE A 402 -13.13 5.08 4.59
N ASP A 403 -14.13 4.77 3.76
CA ASP A 403 -15.52 4.54 4.15
C ASP A 403 -16.18 3.66 3.09
N VAL A 404 -17.20 2.87 3.47
CA VAL A 404 -18.06 2.11 2.55
C VAL A 404 -18.91 2.97 1.60
N LEU A 405 -18.90 4.31 1.79
CA LEU A 405 -19.53 5.28 0.90
C LEU A 405 -18.55 6.43 0.60
N TRP A 406 -17.76 6.33 -0.48
CA TRP A 406 -16.81 7.39 -0.88
C TRP A 406 -17.38 8.80 -0.88
N ALA A 407 -18.66 8.96 -1.26
CA ALA A 407 -19.29 10.28 -1.28
C ALA A 407 -19.53 10.92 0.11
N ARG A 408 -19.34 10.20 1.22
CA ARG A 408 -19.32 10.75 2.59
C ARG A 408 -17.92 10.86 3.21
N VAL A 409 -16.86 10.48 2.48
CA VAL A 409 -15.46 10.64 2.94
C VAL A 409 -15.14 12.12 3.09
N ASN A 410 -14.81 12.51 4.33
CA ASN A 410 -14.53 13.87 4.73
C ASN A 410 -13.02 14.13 4.75
N SER A 411 -12.58 15.28 4.25
CA SER A 411 -11.18 15.72 4.25
C SER A 411 -10.52 15.66 5.64
N SER A 412 -11.24 15.95 6.74
CA SER A 412 -10.65 15.83 8.08
C SER A 412 -10.41 14.37 8.48
N THR A 413 -11.25 13.43 8.03
CA THR A 413 -11.01 11.99 8.25
C THR A 413 -9.72 11.54 7.56
N VAL A 414 -9.50 11.99 6.32
CA VAL A 414 -8.25 11.72 5.58
C VAL A 414 -7.05 12.36 6.30
N GLN A 415 -7.15 13.64 6.69
CA GLN A 415 -6.12 14.37 7.43
C GLN A 415 -5.70 13.61 8.70
N HIS A 416 -6.67 13.20 9.52
CA HIS A 416 -6.44 12.47 10.77
C HIS A 416 -5.75 11.11 10.56
N LEU A 417 -6.13 10.37 9.51
CA LEU A 417 -5.47 9.11 9.13
C LEU A 417 -4.00 9.33 8.74
N PHE A 418 -3.70 10.34 7.93
CA PHE A 418 -2.33 10.66 7.54
C PHE A 418 -1.49 11.23 8.70
N GLU A 419 -2.09 11.94 9.65
CA GLU A 419 -1.43 12.39 10.89
C GLU A 419 -0.99 11.20 11.77
N ILE A 420 -1.87 10.21 11.98
CA ILE A 420 -1.52 8.95 12.68
C ILE A 420 -0.34 8.24 11.98
N ALA A 421 -0.34 8.20 10.64
CA ALA A 421 0.71 7.52 9.86
C ALA A 421 2.06 8.26 9.91
N GLN A 422 2.05 9.58 9.74
CA GLN A 422 3.25 10.41 9.80
C GLN A 422 3.91 10.35 11.19
N ASP A 423 3.10 10.41 12.25
CA ASP A 423 3.53 10.27 13.64
C ASP A 423 4.09 8.86 13.95
N ALA A 424 3.55 7.82 13.30
CA ALA A 424 4.08 6.45 13.36
C ALA A 424 5.32 6.20 12.47
N HIS A 425 5.96 7.25 11.97
CA HIS A 425 7.15 7.21 11.13
C HIS A 425 6.95 6.51 9.76
N PHE A 426 5.72 6.48 9.24
CA PHE A 426 5.47 5.92 7.92
C PHE A 426 6.11 6.80 6.85
N ASN A 427 6.66 6.16 5.83
CA ASN A 427 7.13 6.82 4.62
C ASN A 427 6.40 6.33 3.37
N MET A 428 5.55 5.30 3.48
CA MET A 428 4.80 4.72 2.38
C MET A 428 3.46 4.13 2.85
N PHE A 429 2.40 4.35 2.08
CA PHE A 429 1.24 3.47 2.02
C PHE A 429 1.26 2.67 0.71
N ARG A 430 0.78 1.44 0.76
CA ARG A 430 0.22 0.76 -0.41
C ARG A 430 -1.27 1.04 -0.44
N VAL A 431 -1.73 1.71 -1.48
CA VAL A 431 -3.15 1.98 -1.76
C VAL A 431 -3.71 0.72 -2.41
N TRP A 432 -4.30 -0.14 -1.59
CA TRP A 432 -4.66 -1.50 -1.96
C TRP A 432 -5.76 -1.53 -3.04
N SER A 433 -5.61 -2.43 -4.02
CA SER A 433 -6.68 -2.72 -4.97
C SER A 433 -7.52 -3.93 -4.52
N SER A 434 -8.86 -3.91 -4.57
CA SER A 434 -9.71 -2.88 -5.18
C SER A 434 -10.65 -2.18 -4.19
N GLY A 435 -10.21 -0.99 -3.81
CA GLY A 435 -11.04 0.10 -3.34
C GLY A 435 -11.47 0.98 -4.50
N ALA A 436 -11.03 2.24 -4.49
CA ALA A 436 -11.14 3.14 -5.63
C ALA A 436 -9.92 4.08 -5.73
N TYR A 437 -9.53 4.43 -6.98
CA TYR A 437 -8.46 5.40 -7.23
C TYR A 437 -8.73 6.69 -6.45
N LEU A 438 -7.82 7.02 -5.54
CA LEU A 438 -8.01 8.14 -4.61
C LEU A 438 -8.30 9.48 -5.33
N ASP A 439 -8.99 10.36 -4.63
CA ASP A 439 -9.21 11.73 -5.07
C ASP A 439 -7.89 12.53 -5.13
N ASP A 440 -7.81 13.54 -6.02
CA ASP A 440 -6.63 14.40 -6.17
C ASP A 440 -6.23 15.03 -4.81
N SER A 441 -7.20 15.37 -3.95
CA SER A 441 -6.94 15.97 -2.63
C SER A 441 -6.22 15.04 -1.65
N ILE A 442 -6.32 13.72 -1.80
CA ILE A 442 -5.62 12.73 -0.97
C ILE A 442 -4.16 12.60 -1.41
N TYR A 443 -3.90 12.66 -2.72
CA TYR A 443 -2.54 12.74 -3.25
C TYR A 443 -1.88 14.10 -2.91
N ASP A 444 -2.61 15.22 -3.00
CA ASP A 444 -2.12 16.54 -2.56
C ASP A 444 -1.70 16.52 -1.08
N LEU A 445 -2.44 15.79 -0.23
CA LEU A 445 -2.08 15.62 1.19
C LEU A 445 -0.82 14.74 1.36
N ALA A 446 -0.74 13.63 0.64
CA ALA A 446 0.41 12.74 0.64
C ALA A 446 1.71 13.45 0.18
N ASP A 447 1.60 14.30 -0.84
CA ASP A 447 2.67 15.16 -1.34
C ASP A 447 3.19 16.13 -0.27
N GLN A 448 2.28 16.74 0.49
CA GLN A 448 2.62 17.69 1.56
C GLN A 448 3.21 16.99 2.80
N MET A 449 2.71 15.80 3.14
CA MET A 449 3.11 15.07 4.35
C MET A 449 4.30 14.12 4.13
N GLY A 450 4.74 13.92 2.88
CA GLY A 450 5.89 13.08 2.54
C GLY A 450 5.57 11.59 2.53
N ILE A 451 4.32 11.20 2.33
CA ILE A 451 3.92 9.78 2.30
C ILE A 451 3.93 9.30 0.85
N LEU A 452 4.77 8.32 0.54
CA LEU A 452 4.77 7.67 -0.76
C LEU A 452 3.49 6.82 -0.91
N LEU A 453 2.94 6.78 -2.11
CA LEU A 453 1.76 5.98 -2.46
C LEU A 453 2.14 4.98 -3.54
N TRP A 454 2.36 3.72 -3.14
CA TRP A 454 2.26 2.59 -4.07
C TRP A 454 0.80 2.51 -4.47
N SER A 455 0.48 2.81 -5.73
CA SER A 455 -0.89 2.82 -6.24
C SER A 455 -1.13 1.59 -7.11
N GLU A 456 -2.36 1.07 -7.09
CA GLU A 456 -2.74 -0.13 -7.84
C GLU A 456 -3.88 0.18 -8.80
N PHE A 457 -3.92 -0.50 -9.94
CA PHE A 457 -5.13 -0.54 -10.77
C PHE A 457 -6.16 -1.46 -10.10
N GLU A 458 -7.44 -1.15 -10.30
CA GLU A 458 -8.54 -1.67 -9.49
C GLU A 458 -8.95 -3.12 -9.86
N PHE A 459 -8.02 -4.07 -9.68
CA PHE A 459 -8.17 -5.49 -9.98
C PHE A 459 -7.64 -6.29 -8.78
N THR A 460 -8.39 -7.24 -8.24
CA THR A 460 -8.03 -7.91 -6.98
C THR A 460 -8.66 -9.29 -6.83
N ASP A 461 -7.90 -10.22 -6.25
CA ASP A 461 -8.28 -11.58 -5.88
C ASP A 461 -9.33 -12.23 -6.82
N ALA A 462 -9.05 -12.16 -8.12
CA ALA A 462 -9.94 -12.61 -9.17
C ALA A 462 -9.22 -12.67 -10.53
N GLU A 463 -9.80 -13.45 -11.44
CA GLU A 463 -9.46 -13.44 -12.85
C GLU A 463 -10.44 -12.54 -13.60
N TYR A 464 -9.95 -11.80 -14.59
CA TYR A 464 -10.73 -10.80 -15.31
C TYR A 464 -10.87 -11.13 -16.80
N PRO A 465 -11.99 -10.79 -17.45
CA PRO A 465 -12.20 -11.06 -18.87
C PRO A 465 -11.32 -10.15 -19.74
N ALA A 466 -10.62 -10.70 -20.72
CA ALA A 466 -9.69 -9.98 -21.60
C ALA A 466 -10.14 -9.95 -23.08
N SER A 467 -11.46 -9.87 -23.34
CA SER A 467 -11.93 -9.63 -24.72
C SER A 467 -11.57 -8.22 -25.17
N PRO A 468 -11.43 -7.93 -26.48
CA PRO A 468 -11.06 -6.60 -26.97
C PRO A 468 -11.98 -5.46 -26.48
N GLU A 469 -13.24 -5.77 -26.20
CA GLU A 469 -14.21 -4.83 -25.62
C GLU A 469 -13.88 -4.51 -24.15
N TRP A 470 -13.48 -5.50 -23.36
CA TRP A 470 -13.04 -5.33 -21.98
C TRP A 470 -11.69 -4.61 -21.89
N GLU A 471 -10.73 -5.01 -22.71
CA GLU A 471 -9.42 -4.35 -22.80
C GLU A 471 -9.54 -2.87 -23.15
N ALA A 472 -10.50 -2.49 -24.02
CA ALA A 472 -10.77 -1.08 -24.32
C ALA A 472 -11.41 -0.30 -23.14
N VAL A 473 -12.14 -0.98 -22.24
CA VAL A 473 -12.63 -0.37 -21.00
C VAL A 473 -11.48 -0.17 -20.01
N TYR A 474 -10.59 -1.16 -19.85
CA TYR A 474 -9.44 -1.10 -18.96
C TYR A 474 -8.39 -0.08 -19.44
N GLU A 475 -8.09 -0.05 -20.75
CA GLU A 475 -7.17 0.92 -21.36
C GLU A 475 -7.63 2.35 -21.06
N ALA A 476 -8.91 2.64 -21.26
CA ALA A 476 -9.45 3.99 -21.09
C ALA A 476 -9.64 4.40 -19.62
N GLU A 477 -9.65 3.43 -18.69
CA GLU A 477 -9.58 3.64 -17.24
C GLU A 477 -8.16 3.97 -16.79
N ALA A 478 -7.21 3.13 -17.18
CA ALA A 478 -5.79 3.31 -16.87
C ALA A 478 -5.24 4.60 -17.51
N TYR A 479 -5.61 4.89 -18.76
CA TYR A 479 -5.23 6.13 -19.45
C TYR A 479 -5.69 7.38 -18.70
N TYR A 480 -6.93 7.39 -18.18
CA TYR A 480 -7.44 8.52 -17.40
C TYR A 480 -6.67 8.69 -16.08
N ASN A 481 -6.59 7.63 -15.27
CA ASN A 481 -6.01 7.72 -13.93
C ASN A 481 -4.49 7.94 -13.94
N VAL A 482 -3.73 7.20 -14.77
CA VAL A 482 -2.28 7.42 -14.91
C VAL A 482 -2.00 8.88 -15.26
N ARG A 483 -2.75 9.47 -16.20
CA ARG A 483 -2.57 10.87 -16.59
C ARG A 483 -2.96 11.85 -15.50
N ARG A 484 -4.06 11.59 -14.79
CA ARG A 484 -4.61 12.46 -13.73
C ARG A 484 -3.59 12.68 -12.61
N ILE A 485 -2.98 11.60 -12.10
CA ILE A 485 -2.18 11.65 -10.87
C ILE A 485 -0.65 11.67 -11.06
N ASN A 486 -0.12 11.56 -12.27
CA ASN A 486 1.34 11.47 -12.48
C ASN A 486 2.14 12.71 -12.02
N HIS A 487 1.49 13.84 -11.78
CA HIS A 487 2.15 15.06 -11.32
C HIS A 487 2.50 15.05 -9.82
N HIS A 488 1.92 14.15 -9.05
CA HIS A 488 2.11 14.04 -7.60
C HIS A 488 3.44 13.34 -7.26
N PRO A 489 4.39 14.01 -6.57
CA PRO A 489 5.63 13.36 -6.12
C PRO A 489 5.41 12.18 -5.15
N SER A 490 4.29 12.11 -4.43
CA SER A 490 3.92 10.97 -3.58
C SER A 490 3.73 9.67 -4.36
N LEU A 491 3.20 9.70 -5.59
CA LEU A 491 3.00 8.50 -6.41
C LEU A 491 4.33 7.74 -6.59
N ALA A 492 4.39 6.49 -6.16
CA ALA A 492 5.62 5.71 -6.06
C ALA A 492 5.71 4.55 -7.07
N LEU A 493 4.57 3.92 -7.36
CA LEU A 493 4.45 2.72 -8.18
C LEU A 493 3.04 2.65 -8.79
N TRP A 494 2.94 2.02 -9.95
CA TRP A 494 1.69 1.41 -10.43
C TRP A 494 1.81 -0.12 -10.38
N ALA A 495 0.95 -0.81 -9.63
CA ALA A 495 0.75 -2.25 -9.75
C ALA A 495 -0.49 -2.56 -10.61
N GLY A 496 -0.48 -3.69 -11.33
CA GLY A 496 -1.59 -4.17 -12.14
C GLY A 496 -2.84 -4.53 -11.33
N GLY A 497 -2.65 -4.92 -10.08
CA GLY A 497 -3.69 -5.28 -9.13
C GLY A 497 -3.16 -6.20 -8.03
N ASN A 498 -3.99 -6.52 -7.05
CA ASN A 498 -3.65 -7.34 -5.89
C ASN A 498 -3.62 -8.85 -6.22
N GLU A 499 -2.55 -9.53 -5.80
CA GLU A 499 -2.38 -11.00 -5.77
C GLU A 499 -2.56 -11.75 -7.11
N LEU A 500 -2.61 -11.02 -8.23
CA LEU A 500 -2.92 -11.60 -9.54
C LEU A 500 -1.89 -12.65 -9.98
N GLU A 501 -0.59 -12.42 -9.78
CA GLU A 501 0.43 -13.43 -10.08
C GLU A 501 0.40 -14.58 -9.06
N SER A 502 0.10 -14.35 -7.77
CA SER A 502 0.06 -15.43 -6.77
C SER A 502 -1.05 -16.44 -7.10
N ILE A 503 -2.23 -15.96 -7.49
CA ILE A 503 -3.37 -16.75 -7.97
C ILE A 503 -3.01 -17.52 -9.25
N GLN A 504 -2.49 -16.81 -10.27
CA GLN A 504 -2.05 -17.44 -11.52
C GLN A 504 -1.06 -18.56 -11.24
N LEU A 505 -0.03 -18.32 -10.42
CA LEU A 505 0.97 -19.31 -10.05
C LEU A 505 0.39 -20.46 -9.23
N ALA A 506 -0.60 -20.24 -8.38
CA ALA A 506 -1.24 -21.29 -7.59
C ALA A 506 -2.13 -22.22 -8.44
N TYR A 507 -2.95 -21.66 -9.34
CA TYR A 507 -4.07 -22.38 -9.95
C TYR A 507 -3.97 -22.61 -11.47
N PHE A 508 -3.47 -21.65 -12.25
CA PHE A 508 -3.63 -21.65 -13.71
C PHE A 508 -2.32 -21.77 -14.51
N PHE A 509 -1.19 -21.39 -13.92
CA PHE A 509 0.07 -21.16 -14.61
C PHE A 509 0.66 -22.41 -15.28
N ASN A 510 0.85 -22.34 -16.60
CA ASN A 510 1.64 -23.30 -17.37
C ASN A 510 2.53 -22.57 -18.40
N ALA A 511 3.84 -22.54 -18.13
CA ALA A 511 4.81 -21.83 -18.97
C ALA A 511 4.95 -22.35 -20.41
N THR A 512 4.62 -23.62 -20.68
CA THR A 512 4.85 -24.27 -21.99
C THR A 512 3.59 -24.27 -22.86
N ASN A 513 2.42 -24.29 -22.23
CA ASN A 513 1.12 -24.26 -22.90
C ASN A 513 0.12 -23.54 -21.98
N PRO A 514 0.13 -22.19 -21.94
CA PRO A 514 -0.77 -21.41 -21.10
C PRO A 514 -2.23 -21.69 -21.48
N GLY A 515 -3.10 -21.80 -20.47
CA GLY A 515 -4.55 -21.80 -20.67
C GLY A 515 -5.09 -20.41 -21.01
N SER A 516 -6.39 -20.31 -21.31
CA SER A 516 -7.04 -19.01 -21.56
C SER A 516 -6.82 -18.04 -20.42
N ILE A 517 -7.08 -18.46 -19.17
CA ILE A 517 -6.93 -17.63 -17.96
C ILE A 517 -5.53 -17.00 -17.83
N THR A 518 -4.46 -17.73 -18.16
CA THR A 518 -3.09 -17.18 -18.16
C THR A 518 -2.82 -16.27 -19.37
N LEU A 519 -3.48 -16.50 -20.51
CA LEU A 519 -3.41 -15.58 -21.66
C LEU A 519 -4.18 -14.28 -21.39
N ASP A 520 -5.31 -14.36 -20.71
CA ASP A 520 -6.15 -13.22 -20.33
C ASP A 520 -5.37 -12.30 -19.36
N TYR A 521 -4.77 -12.85 -18.30
CA TYR A 521 -3.84 -12.13 -17.43
C TYR A 521 -2.66 -11.50 -18.19
N GLN A 522 -2.08 -12.23 -19.16
CA GLN A 522 -0.99 -11.69 -19.99
C GLN A 522 -1.44 -10.57 -20.92
N GLU A 523 -2.71 -10.51 -21.35
CA GLU A 523 -3.24 -9.42 -22.16
C GLU A 523 -3.52 -8.18 -21.30
N THR A 524 -4.30 -8.32 -20.24
CA THR A 524 -4.63 -7.18 -19.37
C THR A 524 -3.39 -6.59 -18.70
N PHE A 525 -2.67 -7.37 -17.90
CA PHE A 525 -1.65 -6.84 -16.97
C PHE A 525 -0.27 -6.71 -17.62
N GLU A 526 0.13 -7.68 -18.47
CA GLU A 526 1.46 -7.65 -19.10
C GLU A 526 1.52 -6.94 -20.45
N ARG A 527 0.37 -6.69 -21.10
CA ARG A 527 0.31 -6.03 -22.43
C ARG A 527 -0.48 -4.74 -22.43
N ASN A 528 -1.63 -4.62 -21.77
CA ASN A 528 -2.45 -3.41 -21.84
C ASN A 528 -2.04 -2.36 -20.79
N LEU A 529 -2.19 -2.68 -19.50
CA LEU A 529 -1.96 -1.72 -18.41
C LEU A 529 -0.51 -1.20 -18.38
N ILE A 530 0.49 -2.05 -18.63
CA ILE A 530 1.90 -1.61 -18.76
C ILE A 530 2.11 -0.59 -19.88
N LYS A 531 1.40 -0.71 -21.02
CA LYS A 531 1.48 0.29 -22.10
C LYS A 531 0.83 1.60 -21.67
N CYS A 532 -0.29 1.54 -20.95
CA CYS A 532 -0.95 2.73 -20.41
C CYS A 532 0.00 3.53 -19.49
N VAL A 533 0.77 2.86 -18.63
CA VAL A 533 1.81 3.49 -17.81
C VAL A 533 2.97 4.00 -18.68
N TYR A 534 3.66 3.12 -19.41
CA TYR A 534 4.90 3.45 -20.14
C TYR A 534 4.71 4.47 -21.29
N ALA A 535 3.48 4.67 -21.77
CA ALA A 535 3.14 5.69 -22.77
C ALA A 535 2.85 7.08 -22.17
N ASN A 536 2.42 7.15 -20.90
CA ASN A 536 2.03 8.40 -20.25
C ASN A 536 3.04 8.91 -19.20
N THR A 537 3.96 8.05 -18.73
CA THR A 537 5.00 8.43 -17.77
C THR A 537 6.33 7.72 -18.02
N ARG A 538 7.43 8.43 -17.77
CA ARG A 538 8.80 7.91 -17.62
C ARG A 538 9.25 7.84 -16.17
N SER A 539 8.59 8.55 -15.27
CA SER A 539 9.04 8.71 -13.88
C SER A 539 8.63 7.58 -12.94
N ILE A 540 7.57 6.82 -13.27
CA ILE A 540 6.98 5.79 -12.38
C ILE A 540 7.25 4.37 -12.91
N SER A 541 7.62 3.45 -12.01
CA SER A 541 7.73 2.01 -12.30
C SER A 541 6.36 1.33 -12.46
N TYR A 542 6.32 0.16 -13.10
CA TYR A 542 5.14 -0.72 -13.17
C TYR A 542 5.46 -2.17 -12.77
N ILE A 543 4.53 -2.85 -12.11
CA ILE A 543 4.51 -4.32 -11.93
C ILE A 543 3.12 -4.88 -12.28
N PRO A 544 2.98 -6.10 -12.81
CA PRO A 544 1.68 -6.63 -13.26
C PRO A 544 0.77 -7.14 -12.12
N SER A 545 1.31 -7.32 -10.92
CA SER A 545 0.66 -7.87 -9.72
C SER A 545 1.35 -7.25 -8.49
N SER A 546 0.69 -7.16 -7.34
CA SER A 546 1.30 -6.72 -6.07
C SER A 546 2.49 -7.62 -5.72
N THR A 547 2.20 -8.87 -5.34
CA THR A 547 3.20 -9.92 -5.21
C THR A 547 3.70 -10.33 -6.59
N TYR A 548 5.01 -10.25 -6.85
CA TYR A 548 5.56 -10.52 -8.19
C TYR A 548 6.98 -11.10 -8.13
N ASN A 549 7.30 -12.06 -9.02
CA ASN A 549 8.64 -12.68 -9.05
C ASN A 549 9.70 -11.85 -9.82
N GLY A 550 9.36 -10.61 -10.21
CA GLY A 550 10.19 -9.79 -11.07
C GLY A 550 10.23 -10.29 -12.52
N TYR A 551 11.06 -9.66 -13.34
CA TYR A 551 11.28 -10.02 -14.74
C TYR A 551 12.66 -10.64 -14.99
N LEU A 552 12.77 -11.39 -16.08
CA LEU A 552 14.03 -11.91 -16.64
C LEU A 552 14.75 -10.87 -17.51
N SER A 553 13.98 -10.03 -18.22
CA SER A 553 14.52 -8.97 -19.07
C SER A 553 13.48 -7.88 -19.36
N LEU A 554 13.98 -6.71 -19.77
CA LEU A 554 13.19 -5.60 -20.30
C LEU A 554 13.47 -5.41 -21.79
N ASN A 555 12.43 -5.17 -22.57
CA ASN A 555 12.51 -4.75 -23.96
C ASN A 555 11.42 -3.73 -24.27
N PHE A 556 11.72 -2.44 -24.14
CA PHE A 556 10.78 -1.35 -24.39
C PHE A 556 10.31 -1.21 -25.85
N SER A 557 10.86 -2.01 -26.78
CA SER A 557 10.36 -2.14 -28.17
C SER A 557 9.40 -3.33 -28.36
N SER A 558 9.12 -4.08 -27.29
CA SER A 558 8.16 -5.19 -27.25
C SER A 558 6.75 -4.69 -26.95
N ASP A 559 5.73 -5.40 -27.45
CA ASP A 559 4.34 -5.23 -27.03
C ASP A 559 4.04 -5.83 -25.64
N ARG A 560 4.98 -6.63 -25.12
CA ARG A 560 5.09 -7.06 -23.73
C ARG A 560 6.46 -6.64 -23.19
N PRO A 561 6.60 -5.42 -22.62
CA PRO A 561 7.91 -4.83 -22.28
C PRO A 561 8.70 -5.58 -21.22
N GLN A 562 8.01 -6.17 -20.25
CA GLN A 562 8.59 -7.07 -19.25
C GLN A 562 8.46 -8.51 -19.74
N LEU A 563 9.53 -9.31 -19.60
CA LEU A 563 9.47 -10.76 -19.68
C LEU A 563 9.42 -11.31 -18.25
N PRO A 564 8.25 -11.69 -17.70
CA PRO A 564 8.14 -12.10 -16.29
C PRO A 564 8.98 -13.33 -15.97
N ARG A 565 9.35 -13.43 -14.69
CA ARG A 565 10.05 -14.60 -14.15
C ARG A 565 9.10 -15.75 -13.88
N TYR A 566 7.93 -15.48 -13.29
CA TYR A 566 7.06 -16.51 -12.73
C TYR A 566 7.90 -17.49 -11.86
N LYS A 567 7.69 -18.80 -11.99
CA LYS A 567 8.45 -19.86 -11.29
C LYS A 567 9.89 -20.09 -11.77
N ASN A 568 10.46 -19.23 -12.65
CA ASN A 568 11.81 -19.40 -13.19
C ASN A 568 12.91 -18.97 -12.20
N SER A 569 13.19 -19.84 -11.22
CA SER A 569 14.29 -19.72 -10.27
C SER A 569 15.55 -20.44 -10.75
N SER A 570 16.72 -19.89 -10.42
CA SER A 570 18.03 -20.51 -10.65
C SER A 570 18.45 -21.49 -9.55
N GLY A 571 17.76 -21.50 -8.40
CA GLY A 571 18.06 -22.38 -7.27
C GLY A 571 17.45 -21.89 -5.95
N PRO A 572 17.38 -22.72 -4.90
CA PRO A 572 16.85 -22.34 -3.59
C PRO A 572 17.67 -21.27 -2.85
N GLU A 573 18.90 -21.00 -3.29
CA GLU A 573 19.78 -19.95 -2.77
C GLU A 573 19.48 -18.55 -3.35
N TYR A 574 18.62 -18.46 -4.37
CA TYR A 574 18.25 -17.21 -5.04
C TYR A 574 16.95 -16.63 -4.47
N LEU A 575 16.89 -15.30 -4.32
CA LEU A 575 15.67 -14.57 -3.93
C LEU A 575 15.32 -13.49 -4.97
N TYR A 576 14.03 -13.30 -5.24
CA TYR A 576 13.53 -12.45 -6.32
C TYR A 576 12.34 -11.55 -5.98
N SER A 577 11.47 -11.97 -5.06
CA SER A 577 10.18 -11.34 -4.80
C SER A 577 10.12 -10.64 -3.43
N ASP A 578 9.06 -9.87 -3.28
CA ASP A 578 8.36 -9.61 -2.03
C ASP A 578 7.71 -10.87 -1.42
N THR A 579 6.96 -10.69 -0.32
CA THR A 579 6.30 -11.75 0.45
C THR A 579 5.02 -11.23 1.08
N ASP A 580 3.92 -11.87 0.70
CA ASP A 580 2.66 -11.94 1.43
C ASP A 580 2.75 -13.02 2.53
N PHE A 581 2.26 -12.73 3.75
CA PHE A 581 2.24 -13.71 4.84
C PHE A 581 1.12 -13.58 5.88
N TYR A 582 0.22 -14.56 5.87
CA TYR A 582 -0.80 -14.76 6.92
C TYR A 582 -0.54 -16.07 7.68
N GLY A 583 0.11 -15.95 8.84
CA GLY A 583 0.51 -17.07 9.69
C GLY A 583 -0.59 -17.59 10.62
N ASP A 584 -0.39 -18.80 11.13
CA ASP A 584 -1.18 -19.33 12.26
C ASP A 584 -0.77 -18.60 13.54
N GLY A 585 -1.74 -18.03 14.26
CA GLY A 585 -1.49 -17.31 15.52
C GLY A 585 -0.79 -18.18 16.57
N LEU A 586 -0.99 -19.50 16.57
CA LEU A 586 -0.29 -20.44 17.47
C LEU A 586 1.19 -20.66 17.11
N GLN A 587 1.63 -20.20 15.95
CA GLN A 587 3.03 -20.21 15.50
C GLN A 587 3.72 -18.85 15.72
N ALA A 588 3.01 -17.88 16.32
CA ALA A 588 3.56 -16.59 16.70
C ALA A 588 4.87 -16.74 17.49
N PHE A 589 5.78 -15.80 17.28
CA PHE A 589 7.10 -15.72 17.91
C PHE A 589 8.09 -16.85 17.55
N ASN A 590 7.71 -17.84 16.73
CA ASN A 590 8.67 -18.76 16.12
C ASN A 590 9.17 -18.21 14.77
N LEU A 591 10.35 -17.58 14.80
CA LEU A 591 10.98 -16.93 13.64
C LEU A 591 11.26 -17.88 12.46
N SER A 592 11.30 -19.21 12.68
CA SER A 592 11.51 -20.21 11.62
C SER A 592 10.31 -20.33 10.65
N TYR A 593 9.15 -19.75 10.99
CA TYR A 593 7.95 -19.74 10.13
C TYR A 593 7.83 -18.48 9.26
N LEU A 594 8.55 -17.40 9.59
CA LEU A 594 8.47 -16.13 8.86
C LEU A 594 9.20 -16.24 7.51
N PRO A 595 8.61 -15.74 6.41
CA PRO A 595 9.20 -15.88 5.09
C PRO A 595 10.40 -14.96 4.93
N VAL A 596 11.41 -15.42 4.20
CA VAL A 596 12.62 -14.63 3.94
C VAL A 596 12.61 -14.10 2.51
N GLY A 597 11.95 -12.96 2.32
CA GLY A 597 11.86 -12.21 1.06
C GLY A 597 12.80 -11.01 0.96
N ARG A 598 12.69 -10.26 -0.14
CA ARG A 598 13.37 -8.97 -0.33
C ARG A 598 12.59 -7.78 0.27
N PHE A 599 11.29 -7.95 0.43
CA PHE A 599 10.33 -6.96 0.88
C PHE A 599 9.13 -7.72 1.46
N ALA A 600 8.34 -7.10 2.33
CA ALA A 600 7.07 -7.64 2.80
C ALA A 600 5.98 -6.59 2.54
N ASP A 601 5.15 -6.86 1.54
CA ASP A 601 4.08 -5.99 1.03
C ASP A 601 2.73 -6.23 1.74
N GLU A 602 2.52 -7.46 2.22
CA GLU A 602 1.41 -7.85 3.07
C GLU A 602 1.85 -8.81 4.18
N PHE A 603 1.35 -8.59 5.40
CA PHE A 603 1.40 -9.55 6.50
C PHE A 603 0.48 -9.10 7.63
N GLY A 604 -0.10 -10.03 8.37
CA GLY A 604 -0.83 -9.68 9.58
C GLY A 604 -1.66 -10.76 10.26
N PHE A 605 -2.32 -10.31 11.33
CA PHE A 605 -3.30 -11.04 12.14
C PHE A 605 -4.43 -10.10 12.60
N ILE A 606 -5.64 -10.63 12.80
CA ILE A 606 -6.82 -9.83 13.17
C ILE A 606 -6.89 -9.49 14.68
N SER A 607 -7.58 -8.39 15.01
CA SER A 607 -7.96 -8.01 16.38
C SER A 607 -9.35 -7.39 16.42
N MET A 608 -10.00 -7.44 17.59
CA MET A 608 -11.22 -6.68 17.83
C MET A 608 -10.94 -5.17 17.82
N PRO A 609 -11.90 -4.33 17.36
CA PRO A 609 -11.86 -2.90 17.61
C PRO A 609 -12.29 -2.58 19.05
N GLY A 610 -11.79 -1.46 19.58
CA GLY A 610 -12.11 -0.95 20.93
C GLY A 610 -13.62 -0.93 21.25
N ILE A 611 -13.95 -1.12 22.53
CA ILE A 611 -15.32 -1.41 22.97
C ILE A 611 -16.35 -0.31 22.60
N GLU A 612 -15.94 0.96 22.57
CA GLU A 612 -16.85 2.07 22.23
C GLU A 612 -17.24 2.09 20.75
N SER A 613 -16.53 1.37 19.88
CA SER A 613 -16.94 1.16 18.49
C SER A 613 -18.21 0.32 18.41
N TRP A 614 -18.36 -0.69 19.29
CA TRP A 614 -19.53 -1.57 19.36
C TRP A 614 -20.78 -0.89 19.94
N ASP A 615 -20.62 0.14 20.78
CA ASP A 615 -21.75 0.95 21.28
C ASP A 615 -22.58 1.58 20.14
N ASN A 616 -21.96 1.76 18.95
CA ASN A 616 -22.58 2.31 17.75
C ASN A 616 -23.10 1.25 16.76
N THR A 617 -22.99 -0.06 17.04
CA THR A 617 -23.54 -1.12 16.16
C THR A 617 -24.71 -1.88 16.79
N GLY A 618 -24.84 -1.89 18.12
CA GLY A 618 -25.99 -2.51 18.78
C GLY A 618 -26.04 -2.31 20.29
N PRO A 619 -27.23 -2.42 20.91
CA PRO A 619 -27.38 -2.22 22.35
C PRO A 619 -26.95 -3.45 23.16
N ASN A 620 -26.07 -3.23 24.15
CA ASN A 620 -25.61 -4.24 25.12
C ASN A 620 -24.75 -5.38 24.54
N ILE A 621 -23.93 -5.11 23.52
CA ILE A 621 -22.92 -6.06 23.05
C ILE A 621 -21.87 -6.25 24.17
N THR A 622 -21.73 -7.48 24.69
CA THR A 622 -20.85 -7.77 25.85
C THR A 622 -20.04 -9.07 25.73
N SER A 623 -19.84 -9.63 24.53
CA SER A 623 -19.02 -10.83 24.35
C SER A 623 -18.60 -11.05 22.90
N PHE A 624 -17.61 -11.92 22.69
CA PHE A 624 -17.11 -12.30 21.36
C PHE A 624 -18.11 -13.18 20.59
N ASP A 625 -19.00 -13.89 21.30
CA ASP A 625 -20.07 -14.72 20.76
C ASP A 625 -21.41 -13.97 20.61
N ASP A 626 -21.42 -12.64 20.79
CA ASP A 626 -22.61 -11.83 20.52
C ASP A 626 -22.98 -11.96 19.02
N PRO A 627 -24.25 -12.22 18.67
CA PRO A 627 -24.67 -12.38 17.28
C PRO A 627 -24.33 -11.21 16.35
N ILE A 628 -24.18 -9.98 16.86
CA ILE A 628 -23.70 -8.83 16.07
C ILE A 628 -22.19 -8.96 15.82
N VAL A 629 -21.40 -9.31 16.82
CA VAL A 629 -19.94 -9.52 16.66
C VAL A 629 -19.65 -10.65 15.67
N VAL A 630 -20.41 -11.75 15.78
CA VAL A 630 -20.33 -12.88 14.83
C VAL A 630 -20.77 -12.46 13.42
N TYR A 631 -21.79 -11.62 13.27
CA TYR A 631 -22.21 -11.13 11.95
C TYR A 631 -21.21 -10.18 11.30
N HIS A 632 -20.57 -9.32 12.10
CA HIS A 632 -19.61 -8.31 11.61
C HIS A 632 -18.24 -8.90 11.27
N ASN A 633 -17.81 -10.00 11.88
CA ASN A 633 -16.55 -10.65 11.51
C ASN A 633 -16.67 -11.40 10.18
N ARG A 634 -15.82 -11.04 9.21
CA ARG A 634 -15.78 -11.63 7.87
C ARG A 634 -14.59 -12.57 7.64
N HIS A 635 -13.61 -12.59 8.55
CA HIS A 635 -12.50 -13.55 8.57
C HIS A 635 -12.95 -14.88 9.22
N SER A 636 -12.69 -16.07 8.66
CA SER A 636 -11.65 -16.41 7.67
C SER A 636 -12.02 -16.37 6.18
N GLY A 637 -13.14 -15.74 5.81
CA GLY A 637 -13.55 -15.59 4.42
C GLY A 637 -13.89 -16.91 3.71
N ALA A 638 -14.38 -16.81 2.47
CA ALA A 638 -14.75 -17.96 1.65
C ALA A 638 -13.69 -18.25 0.58
N ALA A 639 -12.52 -18.78 0.97
CA ALA A 639 -11.50 -19.20 0.00
C ALA A 639 -12.05 -20.25 -1.00
N PHE A 640 -11.40 -20.36 -2.17
CA PHE A 640 -11.84 -21.16 -3.31
C PHE A 640 -12.33 -22.58 -2.95
N GLY A 641 -13.63 -22.82 -3.17
CA GLY A 641 -14.27 -24.12 -2.97
C GLY A 641 -14.66 -24.46 -1.52
N GLN A 642 -14.61 -23.51 -0.58
CA GLN A 642 -15.13 -23.70 0.77
C GLN A 642 -16.67 -23.85 0.79
N THR A 643 -17.19 -24.60 1.76
CA THR A 643 -18.63 -24.90 1.91
C THR A 643 -19.21 -24.50 3.26
N ALA A 644 -18.44 -23.83 4.12
CA ALA A 644 -18.91 -23.36 5.41
C ALA A 644 -19.72 -22.07 5.24
N THR A 645 -20.69 -21.87 6.13
CA THR A 645 -21.51 -20.66 6.19
C THR A 645 -20.71 -19.46 6.69
N PRO A 646 -21.15 -18.20 6.42
CA PRO A 646 -20.49 -17.01 6.96
C PRO A 646 -20.37 -17.03 8.50
N GLU A 647 -21.38 -17.56 9.20
CA GLU A 647 -21.36 -17.74 10.66
C GLU A 647 -20.25 -18.70 11.10
N GLU A 648 -20.07 -19.83 10.40
CA GLU A 648 -18.99 -20.77 10.68
C GLU A 648 -17.59 -20.17 10.40
N GLN A 649 -17.43 -19.38 9.33
CA GLN A 649 -16.18 -18.67 9.04
C GLN A 649 -15.84 -17.64 10.12
N SER A 650 -16.84 -16.85 10.52
CA SER A 650 -16.72 -15.85 11.57
C SER A 650 -16.30 -16.46 12.91
N ILE A 651 -16.92 -17.58 13.29
CA ILE A 651 -16.56 -18.30 14.53
C ILE A 651 -15.11 -18.82 14.44
N LEU A 652 -14.62 -19.22 13.26
CA LEU A 652 -13.21 -19.61 13.09
C LEU A 652 -12.25 -18.42 13.26
N GLY A 653 -12.55 -17.24 12.72
CA GLY A 653 -11.74 -16.04 12.94
C GLY A 653 -11.70 -15.61 14.41
N ILE A 654 -12.86 -15.61 15.07
CA ILE A 654 -12.97 -15.35 16.52
C ILE A 654 -12.14 -16.37 17.31
N ALA A 655 -12.21 -17.66 16.97
CA ALA A 655 -11.45 -18.71 17.63
C ALA A 655 -9.93 -18.59 17.42
N GLN A 656 -9.47 -18.03 16.29
CA GLN A 656 -8.04 -17.73 16.08
C GLN A 656 -7.56 -16.67 17.08
N MET A 657 -8.30 -15.57 17.26
CA MET A 657 -7.96 -14.53 18.24
C MET A 657 -7.93 -15.08 19.67
N THR A 658 -8.96 -15.82 20.11
CA THR A 658 -9.00 -16.33 21.48
C THR A 658 -7.92 -17.37 21.76
N SER A 659 -7.69 -18.30 20.82
CA SER A 659 -6.64 -19.33 20.96
C SER A 659 -5.23 -18.73 21.00
N ALA A 660 -5.01 -17.65 20.25
CA ALA A 660 -3.78 -16.89 20.25
C ALA A 660 -3.55 -16.17 21.59
N VAL A 661 -4.58 -15.53 22.15
CA VAL A 661 -4.51 -14.95 23.51
C VAL A 661 -4.20 -16.03 24.56
N ASP A 662 -4.96 -17.13 24.59
CA ASP A 662 -4.78 -18.23 25.56
C ASP A 662 -3.39 -18.88 25.51
N ALA A 663 -2.74 -18.90 24.35
CA ALA A 663 -1.42 -19.51 24.18
C ALA A 663 -0.26 -18.68 24.75
N PHE A 664 -0.37 -17.34 24.77
CA PHE A 664 0.76 -16.45 25.06
C PHE A 664 0.52 -15.44 26.18
N TYR A 665 -0.73 -15.06 26.45
CA TYR A 665 -1.11 -14.05 27.45
C TYR A 665 -2.08 -14.62 28.49
N PRO A 666 -2.14 -14.07 29.72
CA PRO A 666 -3.17 -14.48 30.66
C PRO A 666 -4.58 -14.15 30.13
N ALA A 667 -5.50 -15.11 30.22
CA ALA A 667 -6.89 -14.92 29.80
C ALA A 667 -7.66 -14.06 30.82
N PRO A 668 -8.45 -13.05 30.38
CA PRO A 668 -9.31 -12.29 31.27
C PRO A 668 -10.47 -13.12 31.86
N GLU A 669 -10.61 -13.09 33.18
CA GLU A 669 -11.73 -13.66 33.94
C GLU A 669 -12.37 -12.59 34.85
N ILE A 670 -13.20 -11.72 34.28
CA ILE A 670 -13.90 -10.62 34.98
C ILE A 670 -15.39 -10.90 35.11
N SER A 671 -15.98 -10.56 36.26
CA SER A 671 -17.38 -10.90 36.60
C SER A 671 -18.44 -10.00 35.95
N ASP A 672 -18.09 -8.77 35.58
CA ASP A 672 -18.93 -7.90 34.75
C ASP A 672 -18.70 -8.20 33.27
N ALA A 673 -19.77 -8.48 32.53
CA ALA A 673 -19.66 -8.95 31.14
C ALA A 673 -19.05 -7.90 30.20
N ARG A 674 -19.41 -6.62 30.35
CA ARG A 674 -18.90 -5.54 29.49
C ARG A 674 -17.43 -5.27 29.78
N ALA A 675 -17.04 -5.28 31.05
CA ALA A 675 -15.64 -5.21 31.47
C ALA A 675 -14.82 -6.41 30.97
N ASN A 676 -15.37 -7.62 31.05
CA ASN A 676 -14.71 -8.82 30.53
C ASN A 676 -14.52 -8.73 29.01
N PHE A 677 -15.53 -8.26 28.27
CA PHE A 677 -15.43 -8.02 26.83
C PHE A 677 -14.33 -6.98 26.50
N SER A 678 -14.29 -5.85 27.20
CA SER A 678 -13.24 -4.84 27.04
C SER A 678 -11.83 -5.38 27.31
N ALA A 679 -11.70 -6.29 28.27
CA ALA A 679 -10.43 -6.93 28.59
C ALA A 679 -10.00 -7.96 27.53
N TRP A 680 -10.94 -8.72 26.96
CA TRP A 680 -10.69 -9.66 25.85
C TRP A 680 -10.37 -8.94 24.54
N ILE A 681 -11.08 -7.84 24.22
CA ILE A 681 -10.75 -6.94 23.10
C ILE A 681 -9.29 -6.50 23.23
N TRP A 682 -8.93 -5.92 24.38
CA TRP A 682 -7.59 -5.40 24.63
C TRP A 682 -6.51 -6.50 24.57
N SER A 683 -6.77 -7.70 25.09
CA SER A 683 -5.84 -8.83 24.95
C SER A 683 -5.63 -9.23 23.48
N SER A 684 -6.66 -9.15 22.63
CA SER A 684 -6.52 -9.38 21.19
C SER A 684 -5.70 -8.29 20.49
N GLU A 685 -5.88 -7.02 20.86
CA GLU A 685 -5.05 -5.92 20.36
C GLU A 685 -3.59 -6.01 20.82
N VAL A 686 -3.32 -6.51 22.03
CA VAL A 686 -1.95 -6.75 22.53
C VAL A 686 -1.29 -7.94 21.83
N PHE A 687 -2.00 -9.05 21.59
CA PHE A 687 -1.47 -10.15 20.77
C PHE A 687 -1.10 -9.63 19.38
N GLN A 688 -2.01 -8.89 18.74
CA GLN A 688 -1.77 -8.28 17.43
C GLN A 688 -0.55 -7.35 17.46
N ALA A 689 -0.43 -6.48 18.47
CA ALA A 689 0.71 -5.57 18.61
C ALA A 689 2.05 -6.33 18.66
N ASP A 690 2.17 -7.35 19.52
CA ASP A 690 3.42 -8.11 19.70
C ASP A 690 3.75 -8.98 18.46
N TYR A 691 2.72 -9.53 17.82
CA TYR A 691 2.84 -10.30 16.57
C TYR A 691 3.50 -9.44 15.48
N TYR A 692 2.94 -8.27 15.18
CA TYR A 692 3.46 -7.39 14.12
C TYR A 692 4.79 -6.77 14.51
N VAL A 693 5.00 -6.41 15.77
CA VAL A 693 6.30 -5.90 16.25
C VAL A 693 7.39 -6.99 16.24
N THR A 694 7.02 -8.27 16.20
CA THR A 694 7.94 -9.39 15.95
C THR A 694 8.25 -9.55 14.46
N GLU A 695 7.24 -9.54 13.59
CA GLU A 695 7.45 -9.66 12.14
C GLU A 695 8.19 -8.46 11.55
N ILE A 696 7.77 -7.23 11.89
CA ILE A 696 8.47 -5.99 11.52
C ILE A 696 9.92 -6.03 12.01
N ALA A 697 10.19 -6.47 13.24
CA ALA A 697 11.56 -6.57 13.74
C ALA A 697 12.40 -7.58 12.93
N PHE A 698 11.82 -8.74 12.59
CA PHE A 698 12.44 -9.75 11.74
C PHE A 698 12.76 -9.20 10.34
N TYR A 699 11.78 -8.58 9.67
CA TYR A 699 11.95 -7.96 8.35
C TYR A 699 12.98 -6.83 8.38
N ARG A 700 12.91 -5.91 9.35
CA ARG A 700 13.89 -4.83 9.51
C ARG A 700 15.30 -5.36 9.75
N ARG A 701 15.48 -6.41 10.58
CA ARG A 701 16.78 -7.08 10.77
C ARG A 701 17.33 -7.63 9.44
N GLY A 702 16.47 -8.15 8.57
CA GLY A 702 16.82 -8.68 7.25
C GLY A 702 17.51 -7.69 6.30
N SER A 703 17.44 -6.38 6.56
CA SER A 703 18.21 -5.36 5.82
C SER A 703 19.73 -5.60 5.83
N GLY A 704 20.28 -6.05 6.96
CA GLY A 704 21.67 -6.49 7.10
C GLY A 704 21.89 -7.99 6.85
N GLY A 705 20.83 -8.74 6.55
CA GLY A 705 20.87 -10.17 6.24
C GLY A 705 21.19 -10.45 4.77
N PRO A 706 21.46 -11.70 4.39
CA PRO A 706 21.74 -12.08 3.00
C PRO A 706 20.60 -11.76 2.04
N GLU A 707 19.36 -11.67 2.53
CA GLU A 707 18.19 -11.23 1.76
C GLU A 707 18.22 -9.73 1.42
N ARG A 708 18.88 -8.88 2.21
CA ARG A 708 18.82 -7.41 2.10
C ARG A 708 17.36 -6.94 2.01
N GLN A 709 16.59 -7.27 3.04
CA GLN A 709 15.17 -6.96 3.14
C GLN A 709 15.00 -5.43 3.29
N LEU A 710 14.20 -4.79 2.44
CA LEU A 710 14.16 -3.32 2.30
C LEU A 710 12.76 -2.70 2.38
N GLY A 711 11.80 -3.39 2.99
CA GLY A 711 10.55 -2.74 3.33
C GLY A 711 9.51 -3.65 3.97
N SER A 712 8.64 -3.02 4.76
CA SER A 712 7.60 -3.68 5.53
C SER A 712 6.36 -2.79 5.49
N LEU A 713 5.34 -3.27 4.79
CA LEU A 713 3.98 -2.72 4.73
C LEU A 713 3.04 -3.76 5.32
N TYR A 714 2.48 -3.49 6.50
CA TYR A 714 1.58 -4.47 7.12
C TYR A 714 0.15 -4.37 6.57
N TRP A 715 -0.58 -5.47 6.65
CA TRP A 715 -2.02 -5.52 6.42
C TRP A 715 -2.74 -5.37 7.76
N GLN A 716 -3.64 -4.42 7.99
CA GLN A 716 -4.00 -3.26 7.18
C GLN A 716 -4.05 -2.00 8.07
N PHE A 717 -4.08 -0.81 7.47
CA PHE A 717 -4.04 0.43 8.25
C PHE A 717 -5.37 0.73 8.94
N ASN A 718 -6.45 0.86 8.17
CA ASN A 718 -7.74 1.39 8.64
C ASN A 718 -8.90 0.41 8.43
N ASP A 719 -10.01 0.66 9.13
CA ASP A 719 -11.30 0.01 8.89
C ASP A 719 -12.29 0.90 8.13
N VAL A 720 -13.17 0.27 7.35
CA VAL A 720 -14.34 0.91 6.70
C VAL A 720 -15.61 0.88 7.56
N TRP A 721 -15.67 0.01 8.56
CA TRP A 721 -16.83 -0.21 9.46
C TRP A 721 -16.37 -0.79 10.80
N VAL A 722 -17.28 -1.19 11.68
CA VAL A 722 -16.93 -1.79 12.98
C VAL A 722 -16.92 -3.31 12.83
N ALA A 723 -15.73 -3.91 12.73
CA ALA A 723 -15.56 -5.37 12.63
C ALA A 723 -14.21 -5.79 13.23
N PRO A 724 -14.02 -7.07 13.60
CA PRO A 724 -12.69 -7.62 13.89
C PRO A 724 -11.92 -7.78 12.58
N THR A 725 -10.76 -7.13 12.49
CA THR A 725 -9.97 -7.00 11.25
C THR A 725 -8.49 -6.88 11.58
N TRP A 726 -7.65 -6.86 10.55
CA TRP A 726 -6.23 -6.57 10.64
C TRP A 726 -5.90 -5.10 10.91
N SER A 727 -6.90 -4.21 11.02
CA SER A 727 -6.67 -2.76 11.11
C SER A 727 -5.82 -2.38 12.33
N SER A 728 -5.04 -1.31 12.20
CA SER A 728 -4.37 -0.62 13.30
C SER A 728 -5.16 0.61 13.79
N VAL A 729 -6.06 1.13 12.96
CA VAL A 729 -6.95 2.26 13.25
C VAL A 729 -8.40 1.85 12.97
N ALA A 730 -9.25 1.89 14.00
CA ALA A 730 -10.67 1.57 13.86
C ALA A 730 -11.43 2.65 13.08
N SER A 731 -12.61 2.31 12.56
CA SER A 731 -13.45 3.20 11.72
C SER A 731 -13.93 4.49 12.40
N ASN A 732 -13.88 4.58 13.73
CA ASN A 732 -14.09 5.81 14.49
C ASN A 732 -12.81 6.66 14.70
N LEU A 733 -11.74 6.32 13.98
CA LEU A 733 -10.37 6.89 14.06
C LEU A 733 -9.64 6.63 15.40
N LYS A 734 -10.13 5.73 16.26
CA LYS A 734 -9.40 5.32 17.48
C LYS A 734 -8.30 4.33 17.07
N ALA A 735 -7.04 4.73 17.25
CA ALA A 735 -5.89 3.87 17.02
C ALA A 735 -5.81 2.76 18.09
N LYS A 736 -5.71 1.50 17.65
CA LYS A 736 -5.55 0.30 18.49
C LYS A 736 -4.18 0.26 19.17
N VAL A 737 -3.99 -0.61 20.17
CA VAL A 737 -2.68 -0.85 20.83
C VAL A 737 -1.56 -1.07 19.81
N MET A 738 -1.86 -1.83 18.75
CA MET A 738 -0.97 -2.16 17.64
C MET A 738 -0.30 -0.94 17.01
N GLN A 739 -1.04 0.14 16.71
CA GLN A 739 -0.49 1.32 16.02
C GLN A 739 0.62 2.02 16.81
N TYR A 740 0.51 2.06 18.15
CA TYR A 740 1.53 2.65 19.01
C TYR A 740 2.77 1.76 19.16
N ALA A 741 2.58 0.44 19.10
CA ALA A 741 3.68 -0.52 19.10
C ALA A 741 4.43 -0.51 17.75
N VAL A 742 3.70 -0.35 16.63
CA VAL A 742 4.25 -0.08 15.29
C VAL A 742 5.09 1.20 15.27
N LYS A 743 4.58 2.30 15.83
CA LYS A 743 5.33 3.57 15.96
C LYS A 743 6.68 3.37 16.64
N ASP A 744 6.74 2.58 17.72
CA ASP A 744 7.99 2.31 18.44
C ASP A 744 8.98 1.50 17.58
N ILE A 745 8.52 0.41 16.94
CA ILE A 745 9.40 -0.46 16.14
C ILE A 745 9.79 0.14 14.76
N TYR A 746 9.08 1.15 14.26
CA TYR A 746 9.45 1.95 13.09
C TYR A 746 10.33 3.17 13.40
N LYS A 747 10.78 3.35 14.64
CA LYS A 747 11.81 4.37 14.99
C LYS A 747 13.07 4.21 14.13
N PRO A 748 13.80 5.29 13.81
CA PRO A 748 14.97 5.25 12.95
C PRO A 748 16.02 4.20 13.34
N VAL A 749 16.31 4.11 14.63
CA VAL A 749 17.25 3.16 15.23
C VAL A 749 16.52 2.36 16.31
N ILE A 750 16.57 1.04 16.21
CA ILE A 750 15.95 0.11 17.16
C ILE A 750 16.97 -0.90 17.71
N VAL A 751 16.73 -1.41 18.90
CA VAL A 751 17.43 -2.59 19.46
C VAL A 751 16.39 -3.64 19.84
N ARG A 752 16.55 -4.88 19.38
CA ARG A 752 15.62 -5.99 19.68
C ARG A 752 16.37 -7.29 20.01
N PRO A 753 15.81 -8.10 20.94
CA PRO A 753 16.20 -9.48 21.16
C PRO A 753 15.47 -10.42 20.19
N TYR A 754 16.15 -11.48 19.74
CA TYR A 754 15.62 -12.52 18.86
C TYR A 754 15.95 -13.87 19.46
N TYR A 755 14.93 -14.59 19.95
CA TYR A 755 15.09 -15.91 20.55
C TYR A 755 14.72 -17.00 19.56
N ASN A 756 15.64 -17.92 19.29
CA ASN A 756 15.37 -19.09 18.48
C ASN A 756 14.97 -20.27 19.39
N VAL A 757 13.71 -20.69 19.27
CA VAL A 757 13.13 -21.80 20.05
C VAL A 757 13.73 -23.16 19.69
N ASP A 758 14.29 -23.30 18.48
CA ASP A 758 14.76 -24.59 17.94
C ASP A 758 16.16 -24.99 18.48
N ASP A 759 17.00 -24.02 18.84
CA ASP A 759 18.39 -24.24 19.30
C ASP A 759 18.78 -23.55 20.63
N ASP A 760 17.82 -22.90 21.32
CA ASP A 760 18.02 -22.18 22.59
C ASP A 760 19.07 -21.05 22.49
N THR A 761 19.09 -20.33 21.36
CA THR A 761 19.92 -19.14 21.14
C THR A 761 19.15 -17.83 21.29
N LEU A 762 19.83 -16.80 21.79
CA LEU A 762 19.32 -15.43 21.93
C LEU A 762 20.32 -14.46 21.31
N GLU A 763 19.91 -13.82 20.23
CA GLU A 763 20.67 -12.75 19.58
C GLU A 763 20.11 -11.39 19.98
N VAL A 764 20.96 -10.37 20.05
CA VAL A 764 20.54 -8.98 20.13
C VAL A 764 21.09 -8.24 18.92
N TRP A 765 20.20 -7.58 18.19
CA TRP A 765 20.54 -6.78 17.02
C TRP A 765 20.15 -5.32 17.22
N VAL A 766 20.95 -4.42 16.66
CA VAL A 766 20.58 -3.01 16.44
C VAL A 766 20.37 -2.81 14.96
N THR A 767 19.25 -2.18 14.58
CA THR A 767 18.88 -1.92 13.18
C THR A 767 18.68 -0.43 12.97
N SER A 768 19.16 0.09 11.84
CA SER A 768 19.08 1.50 11.44
C SER A 768 18.54 1.62 10.02
N ASP A 769 17.58 2.52 9.79
CA ASP A 769 17.10 2.89 8.44
C ASP A 769 17.80 4.14 7.85
N GLN A 770 18.82 4.66 8.53
CA GLN A 770 19.48 5.90 8.14
C GLN A 770 20.40 5.75 6.93
N PHE A 771 20.47 6.77 6.08
CA PHE A 771 21.40 6.85 4.93
C PHE A 771 22.88 7.02 5.31
N THR A 772 23.19 7.18 6.60
CA THR A 772 24.58 7.26 7.10
C THR A 772 24.80 6.27 8.24
N ALA A 773 26.06 5.85 8.41
CA ALA A 773 26.43 4.92 9.48
C ALA A 773 26.16 5.55 10.86
N VAL A 774 25.57 4.76 11.75
CA VAL A 774 25.16 5.17 13.10
C VAL A 774 26.05 4.48 14.12
N GLU A 775 26.58 5.24 15.08
CA GLU A 775 27.36 4.71 16.21
C GLU A 775 26.62 4.97 17.52
N GLY A 776 26.68 4.03 18.47
CA GLY A 776 25.94 4.11 19.72
C GLY A 776 26.39 3.12 20.79
N VAL A 777 25.66 3.10 21.90
CA VAL A 777 25.89 2.18 23.03
C VAL A 777 24.60 1.43 23.34
N VAL A 778 24.67 0.11 23.29
CA VAL A 778 23.63 -0.79 23.81
C VAL A 778 23.91 -1.06 25.28
N THR A 779 22.88 -0.93 26.11
CA THR A 779 22.89 -1.28 27.53
C THR A 779 21.87 -2.39 27.78
N TYR A 780 22.21 -3.36 28.62
CA TYR A 780 21.27 -4.40 29.05
C TYR A 780 21.39 -4.71 30.55
N GLU A 781 20.23 -4.99 31.15
CA GLU A 781 20.05 -5.28 32.58
C GLU A 781 18.95 -6.33 32.78
N TRP A 782 19.13 -7.20 33.77
CA TRP A 782 18.16 -8.23 34.16
C TRP A 782 17.47 -7.87 35.47
N PHE A 783 16.18 -8.20 35.57
CA PHE A 783 15.31 -7.92 36.71
C PHE A 783 14.40 -9.12 37.03
N THR A 784 13.81 -9.12 38.23
CA THR A 784 12.56 -9.85 38.53
C THR A 784 11.34 -9.07 38.00
N TRP A 785 10.17 -9.69 37.86
CA TRP A 785 8.93 -8.92 37.60
C TRP A 785 8.61 -7.93 38.72
N ALA A 786 9.03 -8.22 39.95
CA ALA A 786 8.99 -7.29 41.07
C ALA A 786 9.95 -6.08 40.93
N GLY A 787 10.67 -5.94 39.79
CA GLY A 787 11.52 -4.81 39.45
C GLY A 787 12.86 -4.76 40.16
N ASP A 788 13.27 -5.85 40.82
CA ASP A 788 14.55 -5.91 41.54
C ASP A 788 15.63 -6.49 40.63
N ALA A 789 16.80 -5.83 40.54
CA ALA A 789 17.86 -6.23 39.62
C ALA A 789 18.49 -7.60 39.96
N VAL A 790 18.71 -8.43 38.95
CA VAL A 790 19.26 -9.79 39.06
C VAL A 790 20.56 -9.87 38.26
N ASN A 791 21.58 -10.54 38.79
CA ASN A 791 22.81 -10.81 38.06
C ASN A 791 22.70 -12.15 37.33
N ILE A 792 22.55 -12.11 36.00
CA ILE A 792 22.47 -13.27 35.11
C ILE A 792 23.66 -13.22 34.15
N SER A 793 24.42 -14.31 34.09
CA SER A 793 25.55 -14.50 33.19
C SER A 793 25.22 -15.58 32.15
N LEU A 794 24.95 -15.16 30.92
CA LEU A 794 24.66 -16.06 29.79
C LEU A 794 25.95 -16.52 29.10
N ASN A 795 25.93 -17.74 28.55
CA ASN A 795 27.04 -18.28 27.78
C ASN A 795 27.10 -17.61 26.41
N GLN A 796 28.20 -16.91 26.11
CA GLN A 796 28.47 -16.41 24.76
C GLN A 796 28.58 -17.58 23.78
N ALA A 797 27.89 -17.51 22.65
CA ALA A 797 28.03 -18.50 21.60
C ALA A 797 29.47 -18.52 21.06
N GLY A 798 29.95 -19.70 20.65
CA GLY A 798 31.34 -19.90 20.23
C GLY A 798 31.71 -19.12 18.96
N SER A 799 32.32 -17.95 19.15
CA SER A 799 33.02 -17.09 18.17
C SER A 799 32.65 -17.27 16.68
N ASN A 800 31.66 -16.49 16.24
CA ASN A 800 31.74 -15.74 14.99
C ASN A 800 30.83 -14.50 15.10
N MET A 801 31.28 -13.48 15.85
CA MET A 801 30.73 -12.12 15.74
C MET A 801 31.24 -11.51 14.43
N SER A 802 30.69 -11.97 13.31
CA SER A 802 30.86 -11.30 12.03
C SER A 802 29.94 -10.09 11.98
N ALA A 803 30.53 -8.89 11.95
CA ALA A 803 29.93 -7.84 11.13
C ALA A 803 29.73 -8.38 9.71
N GLY A 804 28.68 -7.94 9.01
CA GLY A 804 28.21 -8.49 7.72
C GLY A 804 29.19 -8.32 6.55
N THR A 805 30.35 -8.96 6.62
CA THR A 805 31.37 -9.07 5.58
C THR A 805 32.00 -10.46 5.66
N ALA A 806 31.56 -11.35 4.77
CA ALA A 806 32.00 -12.74 4.74
C ALA A 806 33.42 -12.89 4.15
N THR A 807 34.46 -12.72 4.97
CA THR A 807 35.83 -13.05 4.55
C THR A 807 36.03 -14.57 4.47
N SER A 808 36.18 -15.08 3.25
CA SER A 808 36.38 -16.51 2.99
C SER A 808 37.79 -16.99 3.40
N THR A 809 37.87 -17.94 4.32
CA THR A 809 39.13 -18.63 4.67
C THR A 809 39.38 -19.79 3.71
N SER A 810 40.29 -19.63 2.75
CA SER A 810 40.73 -20.69 1.84
C SER A 810 41.73 -21.64 2.51
N SER A 811 41.27 -22.83 2.91
CA SER A 811 42.16 -23.90 3.40
C SER A 811 42.73 -24.72 2.22
N SER A 812 43.92 -24.33 1.75
CA SER A 812 44.60 -25.04 0.67
C SER A 812 45.09 -26.42 1.10
N THR A 813 44.40 -27.49 0.69
CA THR A 813 44.87 -28.87 0.86
C THR A 813 45.32 -29.43 -0.48
N SER A 814 46.63 -29.49 -0.72
CA SER A 814 47.20 -29.99 -1.97
C SER A 814 47.13 -31.51 -2.07
N VAL A 815 46.37 -32.05 -3.04
CA VAL A 815 46.39 -33.48 -3.39
C VAL A 815 46.88 -33.64 -4.83
N THR A 816 48.07 -34.20 -4.98
CA THR A 816 48.70 -34.49 -6.28
C THR A 816 48.27 -35.87 -6.77
N VAL A 817 47.66 -35.97 -7.96
CA VAL A 817 47.41 -37.25 -8.62
C VAL A 817 47.99 -37.24 -10.04
N THR A 818 48.93 -38.14 -10.28
CA THR A 818 49.56 -38.39 -11.59
C THR A 818 48.69 -39.26 -12.50
N PRO A 819 48.64 -39.02 -13.82
CA PRO A 819 47.84 -39.83 -14.75
C PRO A 819 48.56 -41.12 -15.15
N SER A 820 47.81 -42.22 -15.28
CA SER A 820 48.25 -43.47 -15.92
C SER A 820 47.19 -43.99 -16.90
N THR A 821 47.66 -44.59 -18.01
CA THR A 821 46.87 -44.87 -19.21
C THR A 821 46.62 -46.36 -19.43
N SER A 822 45.36 -46.74 -19.73
CA SER A 822 44.97 -48.00 -20.41
C SER A 822 43.47 -47.92 -20.75
N SER A 823 42.97 -47.87 -21.99
CA SER A 823 43.09 -48.73 -23.19
C SER A 823 41.90 -49.68 -23.38
N ILE A 824 40.97 -49.26 -24.26
CA ILE A 824 40.22 -50.04 -25.27
C ILE A 824 39.39 -51.27 -24.82
N GLY A 825 38.08 -51.22 -25.11
CA GLY A 825 37.21 -52.39 -25.26
C GLY A 825 35.87 -51.99 -25.91
N GLY A 826 35.65 -52.35 -27.17
CA GLY A 826 34.47 -51.92 -27.94
C GLY A 826 33.29 -52.91 -27.90
N GLY A 827 32.10 -52.42 -28.21
CA GLY A 827 30.88 -53.22 -28.39
C GLY A 827 29.76 -52.37 -28.99
N SER A 828 29.06 -52.89 -30.01
CA SER A 828 28.10 -52.15 -30.84
C SER A 828 26.70 -52.77 -30.80
N VAL A 829 25.72 -52.04 -31.38
CA VAL A 829 24.41 -52.48 -31.93
C VAL A 829 23.12 -52.18 -31.11
N ALA A 830 22.42 -51.15 -31.62
CA ALA A 830 20.98 -51.04 -31.94
C ALA A 830 19.82 -51.03 -30.90
N SER A 831 19.03 -49.96 -31.04
CA SER A 831 17.56 -49.90 -31.28
C SER A 831 16.51 -50.06 -30.17
N SER A 832 15.42 -49.29 -30.41
CA SER A 832 14.01 -49.43 -29.99
C SER A 832 13.57 -49.10 -28.56
N SER A 833 13.00 -47.89 -28.45
CA SER A 833 11.65 -47.56 -27.93
C SER A 833 11.20 -47.90 -26.50
N SER A 834 10.57 -46.87 -25.91
CA SER A 834 9.38 -46.86 -25.05
C SER A 834 9.52 -46.70 -23.51
N ALA A 835 8.92 -45.59 -23.08
CA ALA A 835 8.00 -45.44 -21.94
C ALA A 835 8.49 -45.37 -20.48
N SER A 836 8.10 -44.24 -19.86
CA SER A 836 7.62 -44.07 -18.48
C SER A 836 8.61 -43.90 -17.33
N GLY A 837 8.40 -42.83 -16.53
CA GLY A 837 8.93 -42.70 -15.17
C GLY A 837 9.53 -41.34 -14.80
N MET A 838 8.78 -40.23 -14.90
CA MET A 838 9.15 -38.99 -14.18
C MET A 838 8.37 -38.89 -12.87
N VAL A 839 9.11 -38.78 -11.77
CA VAL A 839 8.56 -38.56 -10.43
C VAL A 839 8.38 -37.05 -10.23
N SER A 840 7.14 -36.62 -10.06
CA SER A 840 6.82 -35.31 -9.48
C SER A 840 6.96 -35.39 -7.96
N ALA A 841 7.69 -34.45 -7.36
CA ALA A 841 7.76 -34.28 -5.92
C ALA A 841 6.92 -33.05 -5.53
N SER A 842 5.70 -33.30 -5.07
CA SER A 842 4.82 -32.27 -4.49
C SER A 842 5.12 -32.11 -3.00
N LEU A 843 5.38 -30.88 -2.57
CA LEU A 843 5.36 -30.51 -1.15
C LEU A 843 3.92 -30.20 -0.74
N GLN A 844 3.23 -31.20 -0.17
CA GLN A 844 1.92 -30.99 0.46
C GLN A 844 2.07 -30.55 1.91
N ARG A 845 1.28 -29.55 2.32
CA ARG A 845 0.97 -29.24 3.73
C ARG A 845 0.50 -30.53 4.42
N ARG A 846 1.02 -30.87 5.59
CA ARG A 846 0.53 -32.01 6.40
C ARG A 846 -0.48 -31.54 7.43
N ALA A 847 -1.74 -31.88 7.22
CA ALA A 847 -2.71 -31.96 8.31
C ALA A 847 -2.31 -33.08 9.27
N ASN A 848 -2.39 -32.84 10.57
CA ASN A 848 -1.99 -33.78 11.61
C ASN A 848 -3.25 -34.34 12.29
N VAL A 849 -3.56 -35.62 12.09
CA VAL A 849 -4.64 -36.33 12.79
C VAL A 849 -4.03 -37.49 13.57
N SER A 850 -4.36 -37.57 14.86
CA SER A 850 -3.86 -38.55 15.82
C SER A 850 -4.25 -40.00 15.47
N GLY A 851 -3.32 -40.96 15.58
CA GLY A 851 -3.71 -42.38 15.61
C GLY A 851 -2.62 -43.44 15.39
N THR A 852 -2.06 -43.96 16.49
CA THR A 852 -1.53 -45.33 16.67
C THR A 852 -0.35 -45.87 15.80
N SER A 853 0.65 -46.38 16.53
CA SER A 853 1.79 -47.25 16.19
C SER A 853 1.71 -48.24 15.01
N VAL A 854 2.85 -48.47 14.33
CA VAL A 854 3.63 -49.75 14.32
C VAL A 854 5.00 -49.54 13.62
N ALA A 855 5.94 -50.47 13.80
CA ALA A 855 7.39 -50.28 13.70
C ALA A 855 8.10 -50.59 12.35
N ALA A 856 9.29 -49.97 12.22
CA ALA A 856 10.54 -50.47 11.63
C ALA A 856 10.70 -50.70 10.10
N GLY A 857 11.81 -50.19 9.55
CA GLY A 857 12.32 -50.54 8.21
C GLY A 857 13.47 -49.65 7.72
N SER A 858 14.72 -50.05 7.93
CA SER A 858 15.93 -49.33 7.50
C SER A 858 16.40 -49.71 6.09
N THR A 859 16.90 -48.75 5.30
CA THR A 859 18.15 -48.90 4.50
C THR A 859 18.61 -47.58 3.86
N SER A 860 19.94 -47.43 3.71
CA SER A 860 20.64 -46.30 3.10
C SER A 860 21.24 -46.66 1.74
N VAL A 861 21.19 -45.78 0.73
CA VAL A 861 22.00 -45.88 -0.49
C VAL A 861 22.50 -44.50 -0.94
N VAL A 862 23.76 -44.44 -1.38
CA VAL A 862 24.47 -43.27 -1.91
C VAL A 862 24.72 -43.46 -3.40
N SER A 863 24.53 -42.45 -4.24
CA SER A 863 25.20 -42.38 -5.55
C SER A 863 25.31 -40.97 -6.15
N SER A 864 26.54 -40.64 -6.53
CA SER A 864 27.04 -39.47 -7.28
C SER A 864 26.32 -39.13 -8.60
N ALA A 865 26.28 -37.85 -8.95
CA ALA A 865 25.98 -37.34 -10.30
C ALA A 865 27.25 -36.83 -11.02
N SER A 866 27.28 -36.98 -12.35
CA SER A 866 28.42 -36.60 -13.20
C SER A 866 28.13 -35.36 -14.05
N ILE A 867 29.10 -34.44 -14.12
CA ILE A 867 29.01 -33.20 -14.91
C ILE A 867 29.36 -33.47 -16.38
N ALA A 868 28.60 -32.86 -17.31
CA ALA A 868 28.94 -32.78 -18.73
C ALA A 868 29.10 -31.30 -19.15
N VAL A 869 30.27 -30.95 -19.67
CA VAL A 869 30.56 -29.62 -20.24
C VAL A 869 30.71 -29.75 -21.75
N THR A 870 29.95 -28.97 -22.51
CA THR A 870 30.16 -28.80 -23.96
C THR A 870 30.66 -27.40 -24.25
N SER A 871 31.91 -27.34 -24.73
CA SER A 871 32.55 -26.11 -25.19
C SER A 871 32.29 -25.87 -26.68
N ALA A 872 32.10 -24.59 -27.05
CA ALA A 872 32.16 -24.13 -28.43
C ALA A 872 33.06 -22.88 -28.50
N LEU A 873 33.99 -22.87 -29.45
CA LEU A 873 35.01 -21.83 -29.63
C LEU A 873 35.00 -21.40 -31.10
N VAL A 874 34.86 -20.10 -31.37
CA VAL A 874 35.06 -19.51 -32.72
C VAL A 874 35.86 -18.20 -32.59
N CYS A 875 36.77 -17.97 -33.54
CA CYS A 875 37.85 -16.98 -33.47
C CYS A 875 37.45 -15.54 -33.86
N ALA A 876 38.34 -14.59 -33.53
CA ALA A 876 38.21 -13.15 -33.79
C ALA A 876 38.92 -12.64 -35.07
N THR A 877 38.40 -11.54 -35.64
CA THR A 877 39.06 -10.38 -36.31
C THR A 877 38.03 -9.22 -36.43
N GLY A 878 38.36 -7.93 -36.61
CA GLY A 878 39.64 -7.22 -36.44
C GLY A 878 39.69 -5.85 -37.17
N ASN A 879 40.04 -4.76 -36.45
CA ASN A 879 40.31 -3.36 -36.91
C ASN A 879 39.14 -2.52 -37.48
N SER A 880 39.09 -1.18 -37.36
CA SER A 880 39.86 -0.19 -36.56
C SER A 880 39.29 1.24 -36.68
N SER A 881 39.78 2.17 -35.83
CA SER A 881 39.57 3.65 -35.77
C SER A 881 38.35 4.14 -34.96
N GLY A 882 38.44 5.16 -34.08
CA GLY A 882 39.61 5.81 -33.48
C GLY A 882 39.46 7.33 -33.31
N ILE A 883 39.27 7.83 -32.08
CA ILE A 883 39.51 9.20 -31.60
C ILE A 883 39.56 9.18 -30.05
N THR A 884 40.37 10.04 -29.45
CA THR A 884 40.70 10.10 -28.00
C THR A 884 39.67 10.86 -27.14
N PRO A 885 39.31 10.35 -25.95
CA PRO A 885 38.79 11.15 -24.84
C PRO A 885 39.94 11.71 -23.98
N GLY A 886 39.87 12.98 -23.62
CA GLY A 886 40.76 13.57 -22.61
C GLY A 886 40.33 13.19 -21.20
N SER A 887 41.30 13.05 -20.28
CA SER A 887 41.02 12.74 -18.87
C SER A 887 40.36 13.91 -18.14
N MET A 888 39.10 13.74 -17.72
CA MET A 888 38.57 14.44 -16.55
C MET A 888 38.42 13.43 -15.41
N THR A 889 39.32 13.51 -14.44
CA THR A 889 39.29 12.70 -13.23
C THR A 889 38.31 13.34 -12.24
N ALA A 890 37.08 12.82 -12.16
CA ALA A 890 36.20 13.12 -11.04
C ALA A 890 36.64 12.25 -9.85
N THR A 891 37.29 12.88 -8.86
CA THR A 891 37.76 12.18 -7.66
C THR A 891 36.59 12.01 -6.69
N ILE A 892 35.85 10.90 -6.79
CA ILE A 892 35.02 10.43 -5.66
C ILE A 892 35.98 9.90 -4.60
N SER A 893 36.30 10.73 -3.60
CA SER A 893 37.11 10.34 -2.46
C SER A 893 36.28 9.57 -1.44
N ALA A 894 35.87 8.35 -1.80
CA ALA A 894 35.46 7.36 -0.81
C ALA A 894 36.71 6.90 -0.05
N SER A 895 37.07 7.62 1.03
CA SER A 895 38.17 7.24 1.90
C SER A 895 37.76 6.08 2.80
N ALA A 896 37.70 4.87 2.21
CA ALA A 896 37.65 3.61 2.93
C ALA A 896 39.00 3.33 3.61
N SER A 897 39.34 4.17 4.59
CA SER A 897 40.51 4.03 5.46
C SER A 897 40.10 4.14 6.94
N GLY A 898 38.97 3.50 7.27
CA GLY A 898 38.69 3.08 8.64
C GLY A 898 39.33 1.72 8.87
N SER A 899 40.16 1.59 9.90
CA SER A 899 40.56 0.26 10.40
C SER A 899 39.31 -0.49 10.85
N PRO A 900 39.24 -1.83 10.75
CA PRO A 900 38.17 -2.58 11.37
C PRO A 900 38.21 -2.35 12.88
N ILE A 901 37.25 -1.59 13.40
CA ILE A 901 37.05 -1.47 14.84
C ILE A 901 36.53 -2.83 15.29
N SER A 902 37.25 -3.47 16.19
CA SER A 902 36.80 -4.71 16.82
C SER A 902 35.58 -4.40 17.69
N ASN A 903 34.38 -4.74 17.20
CA ASN A 903 33.14 -4.69 17.97
C ASN A 903 33.17 -5.72 19.11
N SER A 904 33.89 -5.39 20.20
CA SER A 904 33.69 -5.96 21.55
C SER A 904 34.67 -5.36 22.56
N THR A 905 34.22 -4.38 23.32
CA THR A 905 34.64 -4.22 24.73
C THR A 905 33.38 -4.15 25.57
N SER A 906 32.87 -5.31 25.98
CA SER A 906 31.80 -5.35 26.97
C SER A 906 32.37 -4.91 28.31
N SER A 907 31.75 -3.90 28.93
CA SER A 907 32.08 -3.51 30.29
C SER A 907 30.89 -3.76 31.21
N THR A 908 31.15 -4.39 32.35
CA THR A 908 30.17 -4.65 33.40
C THR A 908 30.48 -3.79 34.61
N ASN A 909 29.46 -3.10 35.11
CA ASN A 909 29.56 -2.30 36.33
C ASN A 909 28.36 -2.60 37.24
N GLY A 910 28.51 -3.61 38.10
CA GLY A 910 27.39 -4.16 38.86
C GLY A 910 26.50 -5.04 37.97
N THR A 911 25.20 -4.75 37.95
CA THR A 911 24.19 -5.44 37.11
C THR A 911 24.10 -4.89 35.69
N VAL A 912 24.68 -3.71 35.44
CA VAL A 912 24.63 -3.01 34.14
C VAL A 912 25.74 -3.50 33.22
N SER A 913 25.37 -3.87 31.99
CA SER A 913 26.29 -4.30 30.94
C SER A 913 26.16 -3.41 29.71
N THR A 914 27.28 -2.96 29.14
CA THR A 914 27.29 -2.09 27.95
C THR A 914 28.10 -2.66 26.79
N VAL A 915 27.65 -2.43 25.56
CA VAL A 915 28.30 -2.82 24.31
C VAL A 915 28.24 -1.67 23.30
N ASN A 916 29.37 -1.25 22.76
CA ASN A 916 29.39 -0.27 21.67
C ASN A 916 28.91 -0.92 20.37
N VAL A 917 28.13 -0.19 19.59
CA VAL A 917 27.61 -0.62 18.29
C VAL A 917 27.93 0.39 17.20
N ARG A 918 28.15 -0.12 15.99
CA ARG A 918 28.15 0.65 14.76
C ARG A 918 27.29 -0.10 13.75
N VAL A 919 26.31 0.57 13.17
CA VAL A 919 25.41 0.05 12.13
C VAL A 919 25.69 0.85 10.86
N GLU A 920 25.98 0.18 9.75
CA GLU A 920 26.17 0.84 8.45
C GLU A 920 24.83 1.33 7.86
N PRO A 921 24.81 2.14 6.77
CA PRO A 921 23.57 2.69 6.22
C PRO A 921 22.54 1.62 5.85
N VAL A 922 21.28 1.85 6.23
CA VAL A 922 20.11 0.96 5.97
C VAL A 922 20.43 -0.52 6.24
N ASN A 923 20.79 -0.83 7.48
CA ASN A 923 21.43 -2.10 7.86
C ASN A 923 21.09 -2.54 9.28
N SER A 924 21.54 -3.73 9.67
CA SER A 924 21.46 -4.27 11.02
C SER A 924 22.80 -4.81 11.50
N THR A 925 23.02 -4.88 12.81
CA THR A 925 24.26 -5.40 13.39
C THR A 925 23.98 -6.16 14.68
N MET A 926 24.41 -7.43 14.71
CA MET A 926 24.37 -8.25 15.91
C MET A 926 25.42 -7.76 16.91
N VAL A 927 24.99 -7.48 18.14
CA VAL A 927 25.85 -6.99 19.23
C VAL A 927 26.11 -8.03 20.31
N LEU A 928 25.20 -9.00 20.48
CA LEU A 928 25.26 -10.07 21.47
C LEU A 928 24.70 -11.36 20.86
N ASN A 929 25.31 -12.50 21.17
CA ASN A 929 24.82 -13.82 20.78
C ASN A 929 25.10 -14.81 21.92
N TRP A 930 24.03 -15.39 22.47
CA TRP A 930 24.11 -16.34 23.57
C TRP A 930 23.47 -17.68 23.19
N SER A 931 24.01 -18.77 23.70
CA SER A 931 23.52 -20.14 23.47
C SER A 931 23.16 -20.86 24.77
N ASP A 932 22.32 -21.89 24.69
CA ASP A 932 21.76 -22.60 25.86
C ASP A 932 21.06 -21.60 26.82
N VAL A 933 20.34 -20.59 26.32
CA VAL A 933 19.90 -19.42 27.09
C VAL A 933 18.90 -19.80 28.18
N VAL A 934 17.76 -20.39 27.83
CA VAL A 934 16.73 -20.85 28.77
C VAL A 934 17.29 -21.95 29.67
N LYS A 935 18.14 -22.84 29.14
CA LYS A 935 18.84 -23.87 29.92
C LYS A 935 19.81 -23.28 30.96
N THR A 936 20.51 -22.20 30.63
CA THR A 936 21.42 -21.46 31.52
C THR A 936 20.64 -20.69 32.56
N LEU A 937 19.57 -19.97 32.15
CA LEU A 937 18.66 -19.24 33.02
C LEU A 937 18.07 -20.14 34.12
N LYS A 938 17.62 -21.35 33.78
CA LYS A 938 17.12 -22.37 34.74
C LYS A 938 18.09 -22.76 35.86
N THR A 939 19.38 -22.42 35.74
CA THR A 939 20.40 -22.67 36.78
C THR A 939 20.70 -21.44 37.65
N GLN A 940 20.26 -20.24 37.25
CA GLN A 940 20.62 -18.96 37.88
C GLN A 940 19.40 -18.19 38.41
N ALA A 941 18.25 -18.31 37.76
CA ALA A 941 17.02 -17.57 38.07
C ALA A 941 15.78 -18.44 37.83
N ASN A 942 14.63 -18.01 38.34
CA ASN A 942 13.35 -18.56 37.92
C ASN A 942 12.98 -17.98 36.55
N VAL A 943 12.77 -18.82 35.54
CA VAL A 943 12.48 -18.39 34.16
C VAL A 943 11.17 -17.61 34.07
N SER A 944 10.16 -17.93 34.88
CA SER A 944 8.93 -17.13 34.90
C SER A 944 9.09 -15.76 35.56
N ASP A 945 10.14 -15.55 36.36
CA ASP A 945 10.39 -14.29 37.08
C ASP A 945 11.45 -13.40 36.40
N ALA A 946 12.30 -13.95 35.54
CA ALA A 946 13.39 -13.20 34.90
C ALA A 946 12.91 -12.38 33.70
N ILE A 947 13.34 -11.12 33.61
CA ILE A 947 13.12 -10.25 32.45
C ILE A 947 14.34 -9.37 32.20
N MET A 948 14.71 -9.18 30.93
CA MET A 948 15.81 -8.30 30.50
C MET A 948 15.26 -7.03 29.87
N ARG A 949 15.80 -5.87 30.27
CA ARG A 949 15.65 -4.59 29.56
C ARG A 949 16.86 -4.39 28.66
N LEU A 950 16.61 -3.96 27.43
CA LEU A 950 17.58 -3.55 26.42
C LEU A 950 17.33 -2.09 26.07
N SER A 951 18.38 -1.27 26.01
CA SER A 951 18.29 0.11 25.51
C SER A 951 19.46 0.42 24.59
N VAL A 952 19.23 1.24 23.56
CA VAL A 952 20.30 1.80 22.72
C VAL A 952 20.21 3.32 22.74
N ASP A 953 21.36 3.98 22.88
CA ASP A 953 21.53 5.41 22.62
C ASP A 953 22.52 5.57 21.45
N ALA A 954 22.03 6.14 20.35
CA ALA A 954 22.77 6.39 19.12
C ALA A 954 23.04 7.90 18.89
N GLY A 955 22.88 8.72 19.93
CA GLY A 955 23.01 10.17 19.85
C GLY A 955 21.86 10.85 19.10
N ASN A 956 21.89 12.19 19.04
CA ASN A 956 20.90 13.02 18.34
C ASN A 956 19.41 12.74 18.71
N GLY A 957 19.14 12.17 19.89
CA GLY A 957 17.80 11.78 20.33
C GLY A 957 17.32 10.41 19.81
N MET A 958 18.13 9.70 19.01
CA MET A 958 17.84 8.34 18.55
C MET A 958 18.07 7.34 19.69
N THR A 959 17.03 7.14 20.49
CA THR A 959 17.02 6.15 21.57
C THR A 959 15.84 5.18 21.42
N HIS A 960 16.06 3.92 21.76
CA HIS A 960 15.03 2.88 21.75
C HIS A 960 15.25 1.93 22.93
N THR A 961 14.15 1.41 23.49
CA THR A 961 14.17 0.42 24.58
C THR A 961 13.27 -0.74 24.22
N SER A 962 13.75 -1.96 24.40
CA SER A 962 12.95 -3.19 24.27
C SER A 962 13.16 -4.11 25.46
N TRP A 963 12.36 -5.17 25.52
CA TRP A 963 12.35 -6.12 26.62
C TRP A 963 12.41 -7.55 26.08
N TYR A 964 12.97 -8.46 26.89
CA TYR A 964 12.97 -9.90 26.64
C TYR A 964 12.52 -10.63 27.90
N HIS A 965 11.49 -11.46 27.76
CA HIS A 965 11.07 -12.41 28.79
C HIS A 965 11.23 -13.85 28.23
N PRO A 966 11.92 -14.76 28.96
CA PRO A 966 12.22 -16.12 28.51
C PRO A 966 11.06 -17.11 28.73
N ALA A 967 9.94 -16.64 29.28
CA ALA A 967 8.65 -17.32 29.32
C ALA A 967 7.58 -16.39 28.72
N TYR A 968 6.57 -16.93 28.05
CA TYR A 968 5.41 -16.14 27.60
C TYR A 968 4.67 -15.49 28.78
N LEU A 969 3.89 -14.43 28.54
CA LEU A 969 3.26 -13.66 29.61
C LEU A 969 2.22 -14.48 30.39
N VAL A 970 1.53 -15.44 29.75
CA VAL A 970 0.65 -16.42 30.41
C VAL A 970 1.38 -17.27 31.48
N ASN A 971 2.69 -17.49 31.30
CA ASN A 971 3.55 -18.26 32.21
C ASN A 971 4.46 -17.37 33.08
N SER A 972 4.31 -16.05 33.00
CA SER A 972 5.17 -15.08 33.69
C SER A 972 4.66 -14.75 35.10
N ALA A 973 5.59 -14.54 36.03
CA ALA A 973 5.31 -14.18 37.43
C ALA A 973 4.98 -12.68 37.58
N LEU A 974 4.08 -12.17 36.72
CA LEU A 974 3.59 -10.80 36.75
C LEU A 974 3.18 -10.38 38.18
N GLN A 975 3.36 -9.11 38.51
CA GLN A 975 3.07 -8.54 39.82
C GLN A 975 2.25 -7.27 39.64
N ASP A 976 1.52 -6.87 40.68
CA ASP A 976 0.84 -5.56 40.77
C ASP A 976 1.87 -4.42 40.57
N PRO A 977 1.84 -3.70 39.43
CA PRO A 977 2.79 -2.63 39.15
C PRO A 977 2.53 -1.39 40.01
N GLY A 978 1.34 -1.28 40.63
CA GLY A 978 0.89 -0.08 41.30
C GLY A 978 0.91 1.12 40.37
N LEU A 979 0.25 1.01 39.20
CA LEU A 979 0.13 2.13 38.28
C LEU A 979 -0.55 3.32 38.97
N THR A 980 0.05 4.50 38.82
CA THR A 980 -0.56 5.77 39.23
C THR A 980 -0.61 6.71 38.06
N LEU A 981 -1.78 7.31 37.81
CA LEU A 981 -2.01 8.33 36.79
C LEU A 981 -2.04 9.72 37.46
N THR A 982 -1.29 10.67 36.92
CA THR A 982 -1.32 12.07 37.36
C THR A 982 -1.45 13.00 36.16
N GLN A 983 -2.34 14.00 36.24
CA GLN A 983 -2.58 14.96 35.17
C GLN A 983 -1.74 16.23 35.39
N GLY A 984 -0.99 16.64 34.37
CA GLY A 984 -0.23 17.88 34.32
C GLY A 984 -1.11 19.11 34.05
N SER A 985 -0.63 20.29 34.43
CA SER A 985 -1.32 21.57 34.19
C SER A 985 -1.39 21.97 32.71
N ASP A 986 -0.53 21.38 31.88
CA ASP A 986 -0.52 21.46 30.41
C ASP A 986 -1.53 20.50 29.75
N GLY A 987 -2.13 19.59 30.51
CA GLY A 987 -3.00 18.53 30.00
C GLY A 987 -2.28 17.22 29.66
N SER A 988 -0.99 17.09 29.98
CA SER A 988 -0.29 15.80 29.89
C SER A 988 -0.74 14.82 30.97
N PHE A 989 -0.47 13.53 30.74
CA PHE A 989 -0.74 12.44 31.66
C PHE A 989 0.58 11.72 31.98
N THR A 990 0.97 11.74 33.24
CA THR A 990 2.16 11.02 33.73
C THR A 990 1.72 9.75 34.43
N VAL A 991 2.12 8.61 33.86
CA VAL A 991 1.92 7.27 34.43
C VAL A 991 3.21 6.83 35.12
N THR A 992 3.12 6.28 36.32
CA THR A 992 4.24 5.72 37.07
C THR A 992 3.92 4.30 37.56
N ALA A 993 4.84 3.35 37.35
CA ALA A 993 4.73 2.01 37.93
C ALA A 993 5.43 1.99 39.31
N THR A 994 4.68 2.08 40.40
CA THR A 994 5.26 2.36 41.73
C THR A 994 5.81 1.13 42.49
N LYS A 995 5.40 -0.10 42.12
CA LYS A 995 5.68 -1.33 42.88
C LYS A 995 6.52 -2.36 42.14
N ALA A 996 6.28 -2.54 40.85
CA ALA A 996 6.82 -3.62 40.02
C ALA A 996 6.88 -3.20 38.53
N ILE A 997 7.38 -4.08 37.66
CA ILE A 997 7.39 -3.84 36.20
C ILE A 997 5.97 -3.88 35.65
N ALA A 998 5.64 -2.92 34.78
CA ALA A 998 4.36 -2.89 34.06
C ALA A 998 4.57 -3.19 32.57
N ALA A 999 3.99 -4.30 32.10
CA ALA A 999 3.98 -4.68 30.69
C ALA A 999 2.73 -4.14 29.98
N TRP A 1000 2.89 -3.67 28.73
CA TRP A 1000 1.79 -3.16 27.90
C TRP A 1000 0.94 -2.09 28.61
N VAL A 1001 1.57 -1.09 29.20
CA VAL A 1001 0.88 0.07 29.78
C VAL A 1001 0.17 0.82 28.67
N THR A 1002 -1.14 0.94 28.80
CA THR A 1002 -2.02 1.64 27.86
C THR A 1002 -2.91 2.63 28.61
N LEU A 1003 -2.98 3.86 28.10
CA LEU A 1003 -4.01 4.82 28.48
C LEU A 1003 -5.17 4.75 27.50
N ASP A 1004 -6.38 4.92 28.02
CA ASP A 1004 -7.62 4.81 27.27
C ASP A 1004 -8.48 6.06 27.50
N TYR A 1005 -9.29 6.42 26.50
CA TYR A 1005 -10.20 7.56 26.51
C TYR A 1005 -11.55 7.17 25.92
N SER A 1006 -12.62 7.76 26.46
CA SER A 1006 -13.97 7.55 25.93
C SER A 1006 -14.12 8.24 24.57
N ALA A 1007 -14.31 7.44 23.52
CA ALA A 1007 -14.59 7.92 22.16
C ALA A 1007 -15.92 8.69 22.04
N HIS A 1008 -16.78 8.67 23.07
CA HIS A 1008 -18.00 9.48 23.16
C HIS A 1008 -17.74 10.91 23.67
N GLN A 1009 -16.55 11.19 24.21
CA GLN A 1009 -16.21 12.48 24.85
C GLN A 1009 -15.09 13.23 24.13
N VAL A 1010 -14.11 12.52 23.56
CA VAL A 1010 -12.96 13.10 22.87
C VAL A 1010 -12.51 12.19 21.71
N GLN A 1011 -11.93 12.79 20.67
CA GLN A 1011 -11.28 12.10 19.56
C GLN A 1011 -9.86 12.63 19.37
N GLY A 1012 -8.92 11.74 19.12
CA GLY A 1012 -7.51 12.07 18.97
C GLY A 1012 -6.64 10.80 18.95
N PHE A 1013 -5.33 10.99 19.05
CA PHE A 1013 -4.37 9.89 19.21
C PHE A 1013 -3.31 10.24 20.25
N TRP A 1014 -2.79 9.24 20.97
CA TRP A 1014 -1.80 9.46 22.00
C TRP A 1014 -0.41 9.75 21.41
N SER A 1015 0.36 10.63 22.03
CA SER A 1015 1.75 10.90 21.63
C SER A 1015 2.64 9.67 21.75
N GLU A 1016 2.37 8.81 22.74
CA GLU A 1016 2.90 7.45 22.88
C GLU A 1016 1.89 6.61 23.67
N ASN A 1017 1.77 5.31 23.39
CA ASN A 1017 0.97 4.36 24.17
C ASN A 1017 1.63 2.97 24.13
N ALA A 1018 0.99 1.93 24.68
CA ALA A 1018 1.41 0.52 24.57
C ALA A 1018 2.86 0.23 25.06
N PHE A 1019 3.35 1.03 26.02
CA PHE A 1019 4.75 1.01 26.45
C PHE A 1019 4.95 0.18 27.72
N TRP A 1020 6.21 -0.07 28.07
CA TRP A 1020 6.58 -0.81 29.27
C TRP A 1020 7.27 0.13 30.28
N LEU A 1021 7.07 -0.10 31.58
CA LEU A 1021 7.70 0.68 32.65
C LEU A 1021 8.45 -0.23 33.62
N GLN A 1022 9.67 0.16 33.98
CA GLN A 1022 10.36 -0.36 35.16
C GLN A 1022 9.72 0.19 36.45
N LYS A 1023 9.88 -0.53 37.56
CA LYS A 1023 9.56 -0.06 38.92
C LYS A 1023 10.23 1.29 39.22
N GLY A 1024 9.41 2.27 39.56
CA GLY A 1024 9.80 3.66 39.81
C GLY A 1024 9.92 4.53 38.55
N GLU A 1025 9.81 3.95 37.34
CA GLU A 1025 9.82 4.68 36.08
C GLU A 1025 8.49 5.40 35.86
N SER A 1026 8.57 6.61 35.32
CA SER A 1026 7.43 7.44 34.95
C SER A 1026 7.52 7.84 33.50
N LYS A 1027 6.39 7.86 32.79
CA LYS A 1027 6.30 8.34 31.41
C LYS A 1027 5.17 9.35 31.29
N THR A 1028 5.45 10.49 30.66
CA THR A 1028 4.51 11.57 30.44
C THR A 1028 4.11 11.59 28.97
N ILE A 1029 2.80 11.51 28.70
CA ILE A 1029 2.23 11.49 27.35
C ILE A 1029 1.13 12.55 27.22
N GLN A 1030 0.77 12.91 25.98
CA GLN A 1030 -0.33 13.83 25.68
C GLN A 1030 -1.29 13.17 24.69
N LEU A 1031 -2.57 13.56 24.73
CA LEU A 1031 -3.54 13.22 23.68
C LEU A 1031 -3.56 14.36 22.66
N ASN A 1032 -3.25 14.07 21.40
CA ASN A 1032 -3.41 14.99 20.29
C ASN A 1032 -4.91 15.05 19.95
N VAL A 1033 -5.63 16.03 20.50
CA VAL A 1033 -7.09 16.14 20.37
C VAL A 1033 -7.47 16.83 19.07
N TRP A 1034 -8.31 16.16 18.28
CA TRP A 1034 -9.01 16.75 17.14
C TRP A 1034 -10.38 17.31 17.54
N ASN A 1035 -11.14 16.53 18.30
CA ASN A 1035 -12.50 16.86 18.72
C ASN A 1035 -12.67 16.68 20.24
N ASP A 1036 -13.21 17.70 20.92
CA ASP A 1036 -13.62 17.64 22.32
C ASP A 1036 -15.13 17.93 22.40
N TRP A 1037 -15.93 16.88 22.57
CA TRP A 1037 -17.39 17.00 22.65
C TRP A 1037 -17.89 17.41 24.03
N THR A 1038 -17.00 17.45 25.05
CA THR A 1038 -17.32 18.03 26.37
C THR A 1038 -17.26 19.55 26.34
N GLY A 1039 -16.38 20.12 25.49
CA GLY A 1039 -16.22 21.56 25.28
C GLY A 1039 -15.55 22.31 26.44
N ASP A 1040 -15.34 21.67 27.58
CA ASP A 1040 -14.66 22.21 28.78
C ASP A 1040 -13.41 21.39 29.18
N GLY A 1041 -13.07 20.33 28.44
CA GLY A 1041 -11.96 19.44 28.74
C GLY A 1041 -12.24 18.43 29.86
N SER A 1042 -13.51 18.25 30.27
CA SER A 1042 -13.86 17.31 31.35
C SER A 1042 -13.65 15.84 31.00
N TRP A 1043 -13.48 15.49 29.72
CA TRP A 1043 -13.04 14.15 29.27
C TRP A 1043 -11.74 13.68 29.94
N LYS A 1044 -10.87 14.61 30.36
CA LYS A 1044 -9.60 14.30 31.05
C LYS A 1044 -9.80 13.56 32.37
N ASN A 1045 -10.96 13.70 32.99
CA ASN A 1045 -11.33 12.98 34.21
C ASN A 1045 -11.72 11.50 33.94
N GLY A 1046 -12.07 11.17 32.70
CA GLY A 1046 -12.42 9.81 32.25
C GLY A 1046 -11.24 9.03 31.66
N ILE A 1047 -10.02 9.55 31.72
CA ILE A 1047 -8.82 8.82 31.27
C ILE A 1047 -8.49 7.71 32.24
N THR A 1048 -8.33 6.51 31.70
CA THR A 1048 -7.98 5.31 32.46
C THR A 1048 -6.60 4.80 32.04
N VAL A 1049 -5.96 3.96 32.87
CA VAL A 1049 -4.66 3.35 32.55
C VAL A 1049 -4.58 1.90 33.06
N ARG A 1050 -4.22 0.97 32.18
CA ARG A 1050 -4.05 -0.46 32.48
C ARG A 1050 -2.70 -1.00 32.02
N SER A 1051 -2.22 -2.03 32.70
CA SER A 1051 -1.18 -2.95 32.21
C SER A 1051 -1.75 -4.35 32.00
N MET A 1052 -0.93 -5.27 31.49
CA MET A 1052 -1.27 -6.69 31.39
C MET A 1052 -1.72 -7.30 32.72
N TRP A 1053 -1.15 -6.88 33.85
CA TRP A 1053 -1.58 -7.34 35.17
C TRP A 1053 -2.98 -6.83 35.54
N ASP A 1054 -3.23 -5.54 35.30
CA ASP A 1054 -4.50 -4.90 35.66
C ASP A 1054 -5.66 -5.46 34.84
N ASN A 1055 -5.41 -5.80 33.56
CA ASN A 1055 -6.42 -6.33 32.65
C ASN A 1055 -6.94 -7.74 33.03
N VAL A 1056 -6.16 -8.52 33.80
CA VAL A 1056 -6.43 -9.95 34.04
C VAL A 1056 -6.50 -10.35 35.52
N VAL A 1057 -5.85 -9.61 36.42
CA VAL A 1057 -5.82 -9.92 37.86
C VAL A 1057 -6.57 -8.87 38.71
N ASN A 1058 -6.66 -7.62 38.25
CA ASN A 1058 -7.30 -6.54 39.02
C ASN A 1058 -8.79 -6.34 38.62
N GLN A 1059 -9.65 -7.22 39.13
CA GLN A 1059 -11.09 -7.20 38.83
C GLN A 1059 -11.82 -5.89 39.25
N GLU A 1060 -11.30 -5.11 40.19
CA GLU A 1060 -11.91 -3.81 40.59
C GLU A 1060 -11.67 -2.72 39.53
N TYR A 1061 -10.51 -2.72 38.88
CA TYR A 1061 -10.20 -1.74 37.82
C TYR A 1061 -11.01 -2.02 36.55
N ALA A 1062 -11.15 -3.29 36.15
CA ALA A 1062 -11.93 -3.66 34.99
C ALA A 1062 -13.39 -3.16 35.08
N ALA A 1063 -13.99 -3.18 36.27
CA ALA A 1063 -15.33 -2.65 36.52
C ALA A 1063 -15.46 -1.12 36.37
N THR A 1064 -14.35 -0.37 36.25
CA THR A 1064 -14.39 1.08 35.92
C THR A 1064 -14.41 1.37 34.42
N LEU A 1065 -14.18 0.35 33.57
CA LEU A 1065 -14.28 0.46 32.10
C LEU A 1065 -15.72 0.27 31.59
N SER A 1066 -16.68 -0.10 32.44
CA SER A 1066 -18.06 -0.38 32.03
C SER A 1066 -19.02 0.81 32.18
N SER A 1067 -18.61 1.89 32.89
CA SER A 1067 -19.37 3.12 33.12
C SER A 1067 -19.04 4.24 32.13
#